data_AF-A0A8H3TPE5-F1
#
_entry.id   AF-A0A8H3TPE5-F1
#
_cell.length_a   1.000
_cell.length_b   1.000
_cell.length_c   1.000
_cell.angle_alpha   90.00
_cell.angle_beta   90.00
_cell.angle_gamma   90.00
#
_symmetry.space_group_name_H-M   'P 1'
#
loop_
_entity.id
_entity.type
_entity.pdbx_description
1 polymer ?
#
loop_
_entity_poly.entity_id
_entity_poly.type
_entity_poly.pdbx_seq_one_letter_code
_entity_poly.pdbx_strand_id
1 'polypeptide(L)'
;MPSITTPRSQKRFLRICTLDHLSTHTRFQLSLRTTSSPKRYHKLLLFRLSPISKAGLHFDGDVAQDAAMQRMENGDVLLKGVEMYCMEATCPHLSAPLSHAEFAEEEEDQEHIEQSGTSSTVESASEGQQWDLEPEMRDMEDVVGQPGRTIVCPWHLYDFDLRDGSSSTGMSVCVYTVEIRATKRSWDVYVEEPAVEGKNSDEDTPARNQWEVVEVRGVSEDFADPPPPPAQQRQEQPASEGSRATTGIISSITSALTRTLNLDSDSAKPGVEADDELPTKTLLSSALLILQTSSAPDKIRLTRQTLGALRTGKFKSLKPNQKDVSAAKSLFEPLSQAEEAERISRAEDVKQGRTVEGFIPPRGESIKTVDVWNVKNRGKGGNEKSRILMLHALANIEQWAIDLAWDIIARFADFEVNGERLPAEFFLDWAKVAEDEAKHFSLLSRRLEELGSYFGAHSVHAGLWDSALETSHSLLSRLAIIHLVAEARGLDVNPMTIEKFRKNKDMESVKVLEVIHNDEITHVTTGHRWFTWICERMNLDPVEQFRKEVRENFRGKIKGPFNSADRLTAGMGAEYYTDLEGFAVSRWQASSGKQQDNATAPKDKASVEAGVSAEQRKALEKLEQEGDLRIHPRLT
;
A
#
# COMPACT_ATOMS: atom_id res chain seq x y z
N MET A 1 28.93 -46.86 -22.17
CA MET A 1 27.63 -46.15 -22.13
C MET A 1 27.86 -44.89 -21.32
N PRO A 2 27.98 -43.71 -21.92
CA PRO A 2 28.17 -42.48 -21.17
C PRO A 2 26.86 -42.11 -20.47
N SER A 3 27.02 -41.63 -19.23
CA SER A 3 26.01 -41.15 -18.31
C SER A 3 25.05 -40.16 -18.98
N ILE A 4 23.75 -40.46 -18.94
CA ILE A 4 22.68 -39.54 -19.30
C ILE A 4 22.67 -38.45 -18.23
N THR A 5 23.33 -37.33 -18.54
CA THR A 5 23.16 -36.08 -17.82
C THR A 5 21.76 -35.57 -18.14
N THR A 6 20.87 -35.59 -17.15
CA THR A 6 19.62 -34.83 -17.18
C THR A 6 19.96 -33.37 -17.45
N PRO A 7 19.35 -32.70 -18.45
CA PRO A 7 19.62 -31.29 -18.69
C PRO A 7 19.10 -30.49 -17.48
N ARG A 8 20.00 -29.81 -16.77
CA ARG A 8 19.65 -28.73 -15.81
C ARG A 8 18.68 -27.79 -16.55
N SER A 9 17.46 -27.62 -16.04
CA SER A 9 16.56 -26.61 -16.60
C SER A 9 17.28 -25.26 -16.58
N GLN A 10 17.50 -24.66 -17.74
CA GLN A 10 18.21 -23.40 -17.83
C GLN A 10 17.43 -22.34 -17.04
N LYS A 11 18.03 -21.81 -15.97
CA LYS A 11 17.44 -20.74 -15.16
C LYS A 11 17.16 -19.53 -16.03
N ARG A 12 15.96 -18.96 -15.90
CA ARG A 12 15.53 -17.75 -16.63
C ARG A 12 15.73 -16.53 -15.74
N PHE A 13 15.99 -15.39 -16.38
CA PHE A 13 16.30 -14.15 -15.69
C PHE A 13 15.46 -13.00 -16.23
N LEU A 14 14.88 -12.22 -15.33
CA LEU A 14 14.08 -11.05 -15.60
C LEU A 14 14.91 -9.79 -15.36
N ARG A 15 14.90 -8.87 -16.33
CA ARG A 15 15.52 -7.54 -16.18
C ARG A 15 14.71 -6.71 -15.19
N ILE A 16 15.35 -6.26 -14.10
CA ILE A 16 14.71 -5.46 -13.05
C ILE A 16 14.82 -3.97 -13.34
N CYS A 17 16.04 -3.43 -13.38
CA CYS A 17 16.29 -2.01 -13.63
C CYS A 17 17.76 -1.80 -14.04
N THR A 18 18.12 -0.56 -14.36
CA THR A 18 19.51 -0.14 -14.51
C THR A 18 20.20 -0.13 -13.15
N LEU A 19 21.46 -0.53 -13.06
CA LEU A 19 22.24 -0.54 -11.80
C LEU A 19 22.28 0.84 -11.11
N ASP A 20 22.32 1.93 -11.88
CA ASP A 20 22.28 3.31 -11.35
C ASP A 20 21.00 3.61 -10.55
N HIS A 21 19.87 3.00 -10.91
CA HIS A 21 18.61 3.16 -10.20
C HIS A 21 18.72 2.66 -8.75
N LEU A 22 19.55 1.64 -8.52
CA LEU A 22 19.75 1.01 -7.22
C LEU A 22 20.78 1.73 -6.35
N SER A 23 21.36 2.84 -6.83
CA SER A 23 22.30 3.66 -6.06
C SER A 23 21.64 4.45 -4.91
N THR A 24 20.31 4.51 -4.88
CA THR A 24 19.54 5.39 -3.99
C THR A 24 19.27 4.78 -2.61
N HIS A 25 19.13 3.46 -2.52
CA HIS A 25 18.77 2.74 -1.30
C HIS A 25 19.63 1.46 -1.19
N THR A 26 19.66 0.87 -0.01
CA THR A 26 20.29 -0.43 0.30
C THR A 26 19.31 -1.59 0.10
N ARG A 27 18.01 -1.30 0.02
CA ARG A 27 16.94 -2.29 -0.05
C ARG A 27 15.84 -1.84 -0.99
N PHE A 28 15.32 -2.79 -1.76
CA PHE A 28 14.27 -2.53 -2.76
C PHE A 28 13.22 -3.63 -2.73
N GLN A 29 11.95 -3.22 -2.66
CA GLN A 29 10.83 -4.11 -2.89
C GLN A 29 10.57 -4.22 -4.39
N LEU A 30 10.50 -5.46 -4.88
CA LEU A 30 10.17 -5.78 -6.27
C LEU A 30 8.76 -6.38 -6.31
N SER A 31 7.88 -5.80 -7.12
CA SER A 31 6.56 -6.38 -7.41
C SER A 31 6.55 -6.90 -8.83
N LEU A 32 6.29 -8.20 -8.99
CA LEU A 32 6.25 -8.90 -10.28
C LEU A 32 4.83 -9.34 -10.62
N ARG A 33 4.52 -9.44 -11.92
CA ARG A 33 3.24 -9.96 -12.43
C ARG A 33 3.44 -10.87 -13.64
N THR A 34 2.57 -11.86 -13.83
CA THR A 34 2.56 -12.65 -15.08
C THR A 34 1.93 -11.88 -16.25
N THR A 35 2.51 -12.01 -17.43
CA THR A 35 1.99 -11.36 -18.66
C THR A 35 0.76 -12.07 -19.20
N SER A 36 0.66 -13.38 -19.05
CA SER A 36 -0.51 -14.20 -19.41
C SER A 36 -1.47 -14.39 -18.23
N SER A 37 -2.74 -14.64 -18.54
CA SER A 37 -3.75 -15.05 -17.57
C SER A 37 -3.55 -16.52 -17.15
N PRO A 38 -3.83 -16.91 -15.89
CA PRO A 38 -4.23 -16.05 -14.77
C PRO A 38 -3.12 -15.08 -14.34
N LYS A 39 -3.51 -13.87 -13.90
CA LYS A 39 -2.56 -12.81 -13.49
C LYS A 39 -2.08 -13.09 -12.07
N ARG A 40 -0.88 -13.63 -11.93
CA ARG A 40 -0.25 -13.88 -10.64
C ARG A 40 0.68 -12.75 -10.26
N TYR A 41 0.74 -12.44 -8.97
CA TYR A 41 1.60 -11.43 -8.40
C TYR A 41 2.60 -12.05 -7.44
N HIS A 42 3.85 -11.59 -7.49
CA HIS A 42 4.93 -12.08 -6.64
C HIS A 42 5.74 -10.91 -6.09
N LYS A 43 6.21 -11.01 -4.84
CA LYS A 43 6.95 -9.92 -4.18
C LYS A 43 8.31 -10.41 -3.71
N LEU A 44 9.36 -9.75 -4.19
CA LEU A 44 10.73 -10.04 -3.81
C LEU A 44 11.36 -8.86 -3.08
N LEU A 45 12.42 -9.12 -2.34
CA LEU A 45 13.24 -8.13 -1.64
C LEU A 45 14.66 -8.22 -2.15
N LEU A 46 15.13 -7.15 -2.77
CA LEU A 46 16.48 -7.01 -3.29
C LEU A 46 17.31 -6.17 -2.32
N PHE A 47 18.42 -6.73 -1.87
CA PHE A 47 19.40 -6.09 -1.01
C PHE A 47 20.63 -5.71 -1.82
N ARG A 48 21.16 -4.53 -1.53
CA ARG A 48 22.43 -4.00 -2.02
C ARG A 48 23.27 -3.65 -0.80
N LEU A 49 24.22 -4.53 -0.47
CA LEU A 49 25.07 -4.35 0.70
C LEU A 49 26.28 -3.45 0.44
N SER A 50 26.70 -3.35 -0.83
CA SER A 50 27.87 -2.58 -1.21
C SER A 50 27.50 -1.30 -1.96
N PRO A 51 28.17 -0.16 -1.71
CA PRO A 51 27.94 1.08 -2.45
C PRO A 51 28.28 0.90 -3.93
N ILE A 52 27.47 1.51 -4.79
CA ILE A 52 27.71 1.52 -6.24
C ILE A 52 28.47 2.81 -6.58
N SER A 53 29.67 2.68 -7.14
CA SER A 53 30.37 3.82 -7.73
C SER A 53 29.63 4.28 -9.00
N LYS A 54 29.25 5.56 -9.06
CA LYS A 54 28.56 6.12 -10.23
C LYS A 54 29.48 6.31 -11.45
N ALA A 55 30.80 6.29 -11.25
CA ALA A 55 31.75 6.43 -12.33
C ALA A 55 31.75 5.17 -13.23
N GLY A 56 31.47 5.35 -14.52
CA GLY A 56 31.48 4.24 -15.50
C GLY A 56 30.20 3.40 -15.56
N LEU A 57 29.11 3.81 -14.90
CA LEU A 57 27.81 3.15 -14.99
C LEU A 57 27.08 3.40 -16.32
N HIS A 58 27.34 4.56 -16.92
CA HIS A 58 26.78 5.00 -18.20
C HIS A 58 27.88 5.04 -19.25
N PHE A 59 27.55 4.60 -20.46
CA PHE A 59 28.50 4.56 -21.57
C PHE A 59 28.20 5.66 -22.58
N ASP A 60 29.24 6.39 -23.00
CA ASP A 60 29.12 7.39 -24.07
C ASP A 60 28.95 6.70 -25.43
N GLY A 61 27.81 6.96 -26.07
CA GLY A 61 27.45 6.43 -27.40
C GLY A 61 26.93 4.99 -27.40
N ASP A 62 26.33 4.57 -28.52
CA ASP A 62 25.99 3.15 -28.73
C ASP A 62 27.27 2.37 -29.02
N VAL A 63 27.59 1.44 -28.12
CA VAL A 63 28.80 0.63 -28.24
C VAL A 63 28.50 -0.64 -29.04
N ALA A 64 29.40 -1.01 -29.96
CA ALA A 64 29.29 -2.23 -30.76
C ALA A 64 29.26 -3.49 -29.86
N GLN A 65 28.57 -4.55 -30.31
CA GLN A 65 28.38 -5.77 -29.51
C GLN A 65 29.69 -6.38 -28.98
N ASP A 66 30.76 -6.37 -29.78
CA ASP A 66 32.06 -6.92 -29.37
C ASP A 66 32.71 -6.11 -28.25
N ALA A 67 32.54 -4.78 -28.25
CA ALA A 67 33.03 -3.91 -27.20
C ALA A 67 32.15 -3.97 -25.93
N ALA A 68 30.87 -4.33 -26.05
CA ALA A 68 30.01 -4.66 -24.90
C ALA A 68 30.45 -5.99 -24.25
N MET A 69 30.81 -7.01 -25.05
CA MET A 69 31.38 -8.27 -24.54
C MET A 69 32.74 -8.05 -23.85
N GLN A 70 33.65 -7.27 -24.44
CA GLN A 70 34.91 -6.90 -23.78
C GLN A 70 34.71 -6.10 -22.49
N ARG A 71 33.61 -5.33 -22.38
CA ARG A 71 33.24 -4.65 -21.13
C ARG A 71 32.60 -5.58 -20.12
N MET A 72 31.96 -6.68 -20.52
CA MET A 72 31.56 -7.73 -19.57
C MET A 72 32.80 -8.36 -18.95
N GLU A 73 33.81 -8.69 -19.77
CA GLU A 73 35.10 -9.23 -19.29
C GLU A 73 35.88 -8.23 -18.43
N ASN A 74 35.92 -6.94 -18.80
CA ASN A 74 36.58 -5.88 -18.01
C ASN A 74 35.73 -5.38 -16.83
N GLY A 75 34.43 -5.63 -16.85
CA GLY A 75 33.44 -5.16 -15.87
C GLY A 75 33.51 -5.92 -14.56
N ASP A 76 34.07 -7.13 -14.56
CA ASP A 76 34.45 -7.88 -13.35
C ASP A 76 35.35 -7.08 -12.41
N VAL A 77 36.07 -6.05 -12.90
CA VAL A 77 36.90 -5.16 -12.08
C VAL A 77 36.09 -4.00 -11.49
N LEU A 78 35.14 -3.42 -12.24
CA LEU A 78 34.29 -2.31 -11.79
C LEU A 78 33.20 -2.79 -10.81
N LEU A 79 32.65 -3.96 -11.07
CA LEU A 79 31.62 -4.61 -10.26
C LEU A 79 32.20 -5.47 -9.15
N LYS A 80 33.53 -5.56 -9.04
CA LYS A 80 34.22 -6.31 -7.99
C LYS A 80 33.82 -5.75 -6.63
N GLY A 81 33.10 -6.56 -5.85
CA GLY A 81 32.61 -6.17 -4.53
C GLY A 81 31.22 -5.56 -4.50
N VAL A 82 30.48 -5.49 -5.63
CA VAL A 82 29.04 -5.16 -5.59
C VAL A 82 28.27 -6.41 -5.14
N GLU A 83 27.87 -6.42 -3.87
CA GLU A 83 27.10 -7.53 -3.31
C GLU A 83 25.60 -7.24 -3.38
N MET A 84 24.87 -8.09 -4.09
CA MET A 84 23.43 -8.03 -4.21
C MET A 84 22.80 -9.39 -3.93
N TYR A 85 21.73 -9.39 -3.14
CA TYR A 85 20.99 -10.59 -2.78
C TYR A 85 19.51 -10.37 -3.02
N CYS A 86 18.79 -11.39 -3.46
CA CYS A 86 17.35 -11.30 -3.65
C CYS A 86 16.66 -12.48 -2.98
N MET A 87 15.57 -12.22 -2.28
CA MET A 87 14.80 -13.24 -1.57
C MET A 87 13.30 -12.93 -1.61
N GLU A 88 12.48 -13.84 -1.08
CA GLU A 88 11.07 -13.55 -0.84
C GLU A 88 10.87 -12.34 0.09
N ALA A 89 9.87 -11.52 -0.23
CA ALA A 89 9.54 -10.35 0.59
C ALA A 89 8.78 -10.69 1.88
N THR A 90 8.34 -11.94 2.04
CA THR A 90 7.56 -12.41 3.18
C THR A 90 8.24 -13.57 3.89
N CYS A 91 8.18 -13.54 5.22
CA CYS A 91 8.62 -14.60 6.09
C CYS A 91 7.74 -15.84 5.87
N PRO A 92 8.32 -17.05 5.74
CA PRO A 92 7.54 -18.29 5.65
C PRO A 92 6.62 -18.51 6.86
N HIS A 93 6.93 -17.89 8.02
CA HIS A 93 6.06 -17.88 9.18
C HIS A 93 5.01 -16.77 9.07
N LEU A 94 3.76 -17.16 8.82
CA LEU A 94 2.57 -16.30 8.81
C LEU A 94 2.60 -15.15 7.77
N SER A 95 3.45 -15.25 6.74
CA SER A 95 3.60 -14.24 5.69
C SER A 95 3.95 -12.85 6.19
N ALA A 96 4.65 -12.75 7.33
CA ALA A 96 5.05 -11.46 7.89
C ALA A 96 6.04 -10.73 6.95
N PRO A 97 5.92 -9.41 6.76
CA PRO A 97 6.78 -8.68 5.82
C PRO A 97 8.23 -8.63 6.32
N LEU A 98 9.18 -8.90 5.41
CA LEU A 98 10.63 -8.82 5.68
C LEU A 98 11.26 -7.51 5.19
N SER A 99 10.47 -6.59 4.61
CA SER A 99 10.98 -5.34 4.04
C SER A 99 11.73 -4.47 5.05
N HIS A 100 11.46 -4.59 6.34
CA HIS A 100 12.11 -3.84 7.42
C HIS A 100 12.90 -4.75 8.36
N ALA A 101 13.24 -5.97 7.93
CA ALA A 101 14.11 -6.85 8.69
C ALA A 101 15.48 -6.17 8.90
N GLU A 102 15.96 -6.17 10.13
CA GLU A 102 17.28 -5.64 10.46
C GLU A 102 18.35 -6.68 10.10
N PHE A 103 19.56 -6.21 9.81
CA PHE A 103 20.70 -7.10 9.72
C PHE A 103 21.10 -7.52 11.13
N ALA A 104 21.49 -8.79 11.31
CA ALA A 104 22.01 -9.23 12.60
C ALA A 104 23.30 -8.43 12.93
N GLU A 105 23.31 -7.77 14.09
CA GLU A 105 24.50 -7.13 14.67
C GLU A 105 25.33 -8.20 15.39
N GLU A 106 26.66 -8.11 15.30
CA GLU A 106 27.55 -8.91 16.15
C GLU A 106 27.69 -8.25 17.52
N GLU A 107 27.50 -9.02 18.61
CA GLU A 107 28.20 -8.73 19.85
C GLU A 107 29.69 -8.99 19.57
N GLU A 108 30.51 -7.95 19.50
CA GLU A 108 31.96 -8.13 19.59
C GLU A 108 32.24 -8.75 20.96
N ASP A 109 32.50 -10.06 21.01
CA ASP A 109 33.05 -10.74 22.17
C ASP A 109 34.45 -10.17 22.48
N GLN A 110 34.49 -9.00 23.12
CA GLN A 110 35.68 -8.43 23.75
C GLN A 110 35.92 -9.11 25.11
N GLU A 111 36.03 -10.43 25.17
CA GLU A 111 36.59 -11.09 26.35
C GLU A 111 37.63 -12.15 25.99
N HIS A 112 38.84 -11.93 26.55
CA HIS A 112 39.97 -12.86 26.70
C HIS A 112 41.10 -12.84 25.66
N ILE A 113 41.69 -11.67 25.42
CA ILE A 113 43.16 -11.58 25.29
C ILE A 113 43.66 -10.41 26.12
N GLU A 114 43.88 -10.61 27.42
CA GLU A 114 44.94 -9.90 28.14
C GLU A 114 45.40 -10.67 29.40
N GLN A 115 46.68 -11.05 29.37
CA GLN A 115 47.61 -11.19 30.50
C GLN A 115 47.53 -12.45 31.39
N SER A 116 48.28 -13.49 30.98
CA SER A 116 49.04 -14.33 31.92
C SER A 116 50.54 -14.29 31.60
N GLY A 117 51.13 -13.13 31.78
CA GLY A 117 52.58 -12.96 31.84
C GLY A 117 53.07 -13.02 33.29
N THR A 118 53.12 -14.20 33.90
CA THR A 118 53.90 -14.42 35.14
C THR A 118 54.81 -15.63 34.99
N SER A 119 56.10 -15.32 34.97
CA SER A 119 57.21 -16.27 35.04
C SER A 119 57.34 -16.83 36.45
N SER A 120 57.23 -18.15 36.62
CA SER A 120 57.85 -18.87 37.73
C SER A 120 58.12 -20.34 37.38
N THR A 121 59.42 -20.65 37.25
CA THR A 121 60.15 -21.81 37.81
C THR A 121 59.68 -23.26 37.59
N VAL A 122 60.49 -23.99 36.79
CA VAL A 122 61.13 -25.32 36.97
C VAL A 122 60.45 -26.40 37.86
N GLU A 123 60.21 -27.60 37.27
CA GLU A 123 60.50 -28.99 37.76
C GLU A 123 59.57 -30.00 37.04
N SER A 124 60.06 -30.83 36.10
CA SER A 124 60.60 -32.21 36.21
C SER A 124 59.58 -33.38 36.18
N ALA A 125 59.72 -34.26 35.16
CA ALA A 125 59.29 -35.68 35.02
C ALA A 125 57.77 -35.99 35.18
N SER A 126 57.11 -36.95 34.52
CA SER A 126 57.47 -38.26 33.95
C SER A 126 56.35 -38.80 33.03
N GLU A 127 56.73 -39.62 32.04
CA GLU A 127 56.07 -40.83 31.47
C GLU A 127 54.55 -40.92 31.14
N GLY A 128 54.29 -41.40 29.91
CA GLY A 128 53.13 -42.20 29.49
C GLY A 128 51.85 -41.38 29.20
N GLN A 129 51.10 -41.53 28.11
CA GLN A 129 50.81 -42.71 27.30
C GLN A 129 50.19 -42.24 25.98
N GLN A 130 50.61 -42.91 24.91
CA GLN A 130 50.10 -42.83 23.55
C GLN A 130 48.70 -43.47 23.44
N TRP A 131 47.74 -42.73 22.87
CA TRP A 131 46.55 -43.30 22.23
C TRP A 131 46.37 -42.60 20.89
N ASP A 132 46.75 -43.32 19.83
CA ASP A 132 46.47 -42.97 18.43
C ASP A 132 44.97 -43.22 18.16
N LEU A 133 44.24 -42.17 17.77
CA LEU A 133 42.99 -42.26 17.02
C LEU A 133 43.01 -41.21 15.90
N GLU A 134 42.68 -41.67 14.70
CA GLU A 134 42.80 -41.00 13.40
C GLU A 134 41.95 -39.72 13.26
N PRO A 135 42.38 -38.73 12.47
CA PRO A 135 41.64 -37.49 12.25
C PRO A 135 40.72 -37.62 11.02
N GLU A 136 39.53 -38.18 11.19
CA GLU A 136 38.40 -37.95 10.29
C GLU A 136 37.31 -37.22 11.06
N MET A 137 37.42 -35.88 11.13
CA MET A 137 36.31 -34.93 11.34
C MET A 137 36.90 -33.51 11.30
N ARG A 138 37.23 -33.07 10.09
CA ARG A 138 37.44 -31.66 9.77
C ARG A 138 36.59 -31.44 8.53
N ASP A 139 35.42 -30.85 8.72
CA ASP A 139 34.56 -30.18 7.75
C ASP A 139 33.21 -29.90 8.44
N MET A 140 33.22 -29.07 9.48
CA MET A 140 32.00 -28.47 10.03
C MET A 140 32.25 -27.09 10.67
N GLU A 141 33.21 -26.36 10.11
CA GLU A 141 33.38 -24.93 10.36
C GLU A 141 32.97 -24.24 9.06
N ASP A 142 31.71 -23.79 8.96
CA ASP A 142 31.23 -22.70 8.07
C ASP A 142 29.67 -22.62 8.06
N VAL A 143 29.03 -22.49 9.23
CA VAL A 143 27.62 -22.06 9.33
C VAL A 143 27.44 -21.04 10.47
N VAL A 144 28.34 -20.06 10.54
CA VAL A 144 28.11 -18.85 11.33
C VAL A 144 28.15 -17.68 10.35
N GLY A 145 27.04 -16.94 10.30
CA GLY A 145 26.78 -15.90 9.31
C GLY A 145 27.86 -14.82 9.33
N GLN A 146 28.35 -14.44 8.16
CA GLN A 146 29.22 -13.26 8.02
C GLN A 146 28.38 -11.98 8.22
N PRO A 147 28.94 -10.92 8.84
CA PRO A 147 28.20 -9.71 9.18
C PRO A 147 27.55 -9.08 7.93
N GLY A 148 26.30 -8.64 8.07
CA GLY A 148 25.52 -8.01 7.00
C GLY A 148 24.84 -8.97 6.02
N ARG A 149 25.03 -10.29 6.13
CA ARG A 149 24.38 -11.29 5.24
C ARG A 149 23.25 -12.08 5.87
N THR A 150 22.96 -11.83 7.15
CA THR A 150 21.82 -12.42 7.84
C THR A 150 20.85 -11.32 8.22
N ILE A 151 19.56 -11.53 7.90
CA ILE A 151 18.48 -10.63 8.32
C ILE A 151 17.63 -11.29 9.40
N VAL A 152 17.06 -10.49 10.30
CA VAL A 152 16.18 -10.97 11.37
C VAL A 152 14.75 -10.52 11.12
N CYS A 153 13.82 -11.47 11.03
CA CYS A 153 12.40 -11.17 10.88
C CYS A 153 11.90 -10.39 12.10
N PRO A 154 11.34 -9.18 11.94
CA PRO A 154 11.00 -8.32 13.08
C PRO A 154 9.82 -8.84 13.91
N TRP A 155 9.04 -9.79 13.36
CA TRP A 155 7.84 -10.34 14.00
C TRP A 155 8.11 -11.53 14.90
N HIS A 156 9.06 -12.37 14.49
CA HIS A 156 9.26 -13.69 15.06
C HIS A 156 10.72 -13.95 15.45
N LEU A 157 11.60 -13.00 15.14
CA LEU A 157 13.04 -13.05 15.43
C LEU A 157 13.74 -14.26 14.80
N TYR A 158 13.21 -14.77 13.68
CA TYR A 158 13.88 -15.77 12.85
C TYR A 158 14.93 -15.10 11.98
N ASP A 159 16.16 -15.58 12.07
CA ASP A 159 17.28 -15.21 11.22
C ASP A 159 17.15 -15.89 9.85
N PHE A 160 17.54 -15.21 8.77
CA PHE A 160 17.62 -15.77 7.43
C PHE A 160 18.91 -15.32 6.75
N ASP A 161 19.73 -16.27 6.30
CA ASP A 161 20.92 -16.01 5.49
C ASP A 161 20.51 -15.61 4.07
N LEU A 162 21.00 -14.48 3.58
CA LEU A 162 20.68 -13.94 2.26
C LEU A 162 21.23 -14.78 1.10
N ARG A 163 22.18 -15.68 1.34
CA ARG A 163 22.84 -16.49 0.31
C ARG A 163 22.02 -17.72 -0.07
N ASP A 164 21.45 -18.40 0.91
CA ASP A 164 20.74 -19.67 0.73
C ASP A 164 19.33 -19.68 1.34
N GLY A 165 18.98 -18.64 2.09
CA GLY A 165 17.68 -18.49 2.74
C GLY A 165 17.50 -19.36 3.98
N SER A 166 18.56 -20.01 4.48
CA SER A 166 18.48 -20.85 5.67
C SER A 166 18.34 -20.03 6.95
N SER A 167 17.68 -20.60 7.96
CA SER A 167 17.52 -20.05 9.30
C SER A 167 18.10 -21.01 10.33
N SER A 168 18.68 -20.49 11.42
CA SER A 168 19.10 -21.29 12.59
C SER A 168 17.97 -22.14 13.17
N THR A 169 16.71 -21.77 12.93
CA THR A 169 15.51 -22.48 13.39
C THR A 169 15.09 -23.65 12.48
N GLY A 170 15.83 -23.91 11.39
CA GLY A 170 15.52 -24.94 10.41
C GLY A 170 14.44 -24.55 9.39
N MET A 171 13.95 -23.30 9.45
CA MET A 171 13.12 -22.71 8.39
C MET A 171 13.99 -22.31 7.19
N SER A 172 13.37 -22.20 6.01
CA SER A 172 14.04 -21.60 4.85
C SER A 172 13.10 -20.70 4.07
N VAL A 173 13.67 -19.67 3.47
CA VAL A 173 13.00 -18.70 2.59
C VAL A 173 13.61 -18.80 1.20
N CYS A 174 12.81 -18.62 0.15
CA CYS A 174 13.35 -18.73 -1.21
C CYS A 174 14.29 -17.56 -1.51
N VAL A 175 15.48 -17.87 -2.03
CA VAL A 175 16.46 -16.92 -2.55
C VAL A 175 16.56 -17.02 -4.06
N TYR A 176 16.90 -15.90 -4.70
CA TYR A 176 16.90 -15.74 -6.14
C TYR A 176 18.26 -15.26 -6.61
N THR A 177 18.78 -15.91 -7.67
CA THR A 177 20.06 -15.53 -8.25
C THR A 177 19.97 -14.11 -8.84
N VAL A 178 20.91 -13.23 -8.49
CA VAL A 178 21.02 -11.87 -9.05
C VAL A 178 22.23 -11.82 -9.98
N GLU A 179 22.05 -11.26 -11.18
CA GLU A 179 23.12 -11.06 -12.15
C GLU A 179 23.14 -9.61 -12.63
N ILE A 180 24.34 -9.03 -12.73
CA ILE A 180 24.55 -7.72 -13.34
C ILE A 180 25.10 -7.96 -14.74
N ARG A 181 24.43 -7.43 -15.76
CA ARG A 181 24.81 -7.62 -17.17
C ARG A 181 25.04 -6.28 -17.84
N ALA A 182 26.09 -6.18 -18.65
CA ALA A 182 26.32 -5.01 -19.48
C ALA A 182 25.30 -4.94 -20.62
N THR A 183 24.81 -3.74 -20.91
CA THR A 183 24.07 -3.43 -22.14
C THR A 183 24.86 -2.46 -23.01
N LYS A 184 24.28 -2.03 -24.13
CA LYS A 184 24.94 -1.07 -25.04
C LYS A 184 25.24 0.28 -24.37
N ARG A 185 24.46 0.66 -23.35
CA ARG A 185 24.49 2.01 -22.75
C ARG A 185 24.61 2.04 -21.23
N SER A 186 24.31 0.94 -20.54
CA SER A 186 24.28 0.87 -19.08
C SER A 186 24.61 -0.53 -18.55
N TRP A 187 24.76 -0.64 -17.25
CA TRP A 187 24.67 -1.91 -16.53
C TRP A 187 23.24 -2.13 -16.05
N ASP A 188 22.71 -3.33 -16.25
CA ASP A 188 21.35 -3.69 -15.87
C ASP A 188 21.38 -4.87 -14.90
N VAL A 189 20.47 -4.85 -13.93
CA VAL A 189 20.30 -5.89 -12.92
C VAL A 189 19.21 -6.84 -13.34
N TYR A 190 19.52 -8.13 -13.26
CA TYR A 190 18.64 -9.25 -13.59
C TYR A 190 18.45 -10.13 -12.35
N VAL A 191 17.23 -10.61 -12.16
CA VAL A 191 16.89 -11.54 -11.06
C VAL A 191 16.29 -12.81 -11.67
N GLU A 192 16.60 -13.96 -11.08
CA GLU A 192 16.01 -15.24 -11.43
C GLU A 192 14.48 -15.19 -11.39
N GLU A 193 13.82 -15.69 -12.44
CA GLU A 193 12.36 -15.73 -12.52
C GLU A 193 11.79 -16.70 -11.47
N PRO A 194 10.79 -16.29 -10.66
CA PRO A 194 10.11 -17.21 -9.75
C PRO A 194 9.43 -18.37 -10.47
N ALA A 195 9.49 -19.55 -9.85
CA ALA A 195 8.77 -20.71 -10.33
C ALA A 195 7.27 -20.47 -10.23
N VAL A 196 6.53 -20.76 -11.30
CA VAL A 196 5.06 -20.66 -11.31
C VAL A 196 4.49 -21.98 -10.81
N GLU A 197 3.90 -21.98 -9.61
CA GLU A 197 3.28 -23.18 -9.04
C GLU A 197 2.20 -23.77 -9.96
N GLY A 198 2.26 -25.09 -10.23
CA GLY A 198 1.15 -25.84 -10.84
C GLY A 198 1.37 -26.48 -12.21
N LYS A 199 2.59 -26.54 -12.75
CA LYS A 199 2.91 -27.45 -13.88
C LYS A 199 4.24 -28.16 -13.66
N ASN A 200 4.17 -29.47 -13.39
CA ASN A 200 5.31 -30.37 -13.55
C ASN A 200 5.82 -30.32 -15.00
N SER A 201 7.11 -30.54 -15.14
CA SER A 201 8.01 -30.18 -16.22
C SER A 201 7.82 -30.86 -17.59
N ASP A 202 6.70 -31.52 -17.90
CA ASP A 202 6.73 -32.56 -18.96
C ASP A 202 5.85 -32.32 -20.19
N GLU A 203 5.25 -31.14 -20.41
CA GLU A 203 4.61 -30.83 -21.70
C GLU A 203 5.05 -29.49 -22.31
N ASP A 204 5.47 -29.59 -23.57
CA ASP A 204 5.96 -28.57 -24.48
C ASP A 204 4.84 -27.58 -24.90
N THR A 205 4.25 -26.86 -23.94
CA THR A 205 3.35 -25.74 -24.22
C THR A 205 4.14 -24.43 -24.26
N PRO A 206 4.19 -23.69 -25.38
CA PRO A 206 5.07 -22.52 -25.56
C PRO A 206 4.60 -21.26 -24.81
N ALA A 207 3.48 -21.30 -24.10
CA ALA A 207 2.98 -20.21 -23.27
C ALA A 207 3.35 -20.42 -21.80
N ARG A 208 4.65 -20.46 -21.48
CA ARG A 208 5.11 -20.36 -20.08
C ARG A 208 4.93 -18.92 -19.62
N ASN A 209 4.14 -18.71 -18.57
CA ASN A 209 3.84 -17.39 -18.00
C ASN A 209 5.13 -16.58 -17.79
N GLN A 210 5.35 -15.57 -18.63
CA GLN A 210 6.50 -14.68 -18.51
C GLN A 210 6.21 -13.66 -17.41
N TRP A 211 7.19 -13.39 -16.55
CA TRP A 211 7.09 -12.35 -15.54
C TRP A 211 7.42 -10.98 -16.15
N GLU A 212 6.73 -9.94 -15.67
CA GLU A 212 7.05 -8.54 -15.90
C GLU A 212 7.23 -7.83 -14.56
N VAL A 213 8.08 -6.81 -14.53
CA VAL A 213 8.32 -5.98 -13.36
C VAL A 213 7.27 -4.88 -13.32
N VAL A 214 6.51 -4.84 -12.24
CA VAL A 214 5.48 -3.82 -12.02
C VAL A 214 6.04 -2.66 -11.20
N GLU A 215 6.89 -2.95 -10.22
CA GLU A 215 7.44 -1.95 -9.31
C GLU A 215 8.85 -2.33 -8.88
N VAL A 216 9.73 -1.34 -8.82
CA VAL A 216 11.02 -1.39 -8.12
C VAL A 216 11.04 -0.19 -7.19
N ARG A 217 10.81 -0.41 -5.89
CA ARG A 217 10.68 0.67 -4.91
C ARG A 217 11.75 0.54 -3.84
N GLY A 218 12.52 1.59 -3.62
CA GLY A 218 13.43 1.67 -2.48
C GLY A 218 12.65 1.59 -1.16
N VAL A 219 13.10 0.75 -0.23
CA VAL A 219 12.55 0.74 1.13
C VAL A 219 13.25 1.85 1.90
N SER A 220 12.49 2.85 2.33
CA SER A 220 13.03 3.96 3.13
C SER A 220 13.37 3.43 4.53
N GLU A 221 14.62 3.59 4.98
CA GLU A 221 15.01 3.22 6.35
C GLU A 221 14.49 4.24 7.37
N ASP A 222 14.29 5.50 6.96
CA ASP A 222 13.54 6.51 7.69
C ASP A 222 12.75 7.38 6.72
N PHE A 223 11.48 7.64 7.01
CA PHE A 223 10.75 8.74 6.39
C PHE A 223 11.18 10.04 7.08
N ALA A 224 12.25 10.66 6.60
CA ALA A 224 12.55 12.02 7.00
C ALA A 224 11.52 12.96 6.34
N ASP A 225 10.42 13.26 7.02
CA ASP A 225 9.74 14.53 6.78
C ASP A 225 10.83 15.62 6.83
N PRO A 226 10.95 16.52 5.83
CA PRO A 226 11.80 17.67 6.00
C PRO A 226 11.28 18.43 7.22
N PRO A 227 12.14 18.85 8.17
CA PRO A 227 11.73 19.41 9.45
C PRO A 227 10.66 20.49 9.26
N PRO A 228 9.71 20.62 10.20
CA PRO A 228 8.69 21.65 10.12
C PRO A 228 9.38 22.99 9.87
N PRO A 229 8.84 23.84 8.97
CA PRO A 229 9.42 25.16 8.75
C PRO A 229 9.57 25.86 10.10
N PRO A 230 10.69 26.56 10.34
CA PRO A 230 10.88 27.30 11.58
C PRO A 230 9.67 28.20 11.78
N ALA A 231 9.15 28.25 13.01
CA ALA A 231 7.97 29.03 13.37
C ALA A 231 8.16 30.51 13.02
N GLN A 232 7.94 30.88 11.77
CA GLN A 232 7.82 32.24 11.33
C GLN A 232 6.46 32.69 11.81
N GLN A 233 6.49 33.42 12.93
CA GLN A 233 5.45 34.26 13.49
C GLN A 233 4.12 34.07 12.78
N ARG A 234 3.28 33.18 13.32
CA ARG A 234 1.83 33.30 13.18
C ARG A 234 1.51 34.78 13.44
N GLN A 235 1.22 35.53 12.39
CA GLN A 235 0.60 36.83 12.56
C GLN A 235 -0.79 36.52 13.12
N GLU A 236 -0.91 36.62 14.43
CA GLU A 236 -2.19 36.83 15.08
C GLU A 236 -2.82 38.05 14.41
N GLN A 237 -3.76 37.82 13.50
CA GLN A 237 -4.58 38.90 12.99
C GLN A 237 -5.61 39.29 14.06
N PRO A 238 -5.87 40.59 14.24
CA PRO A 238 -6.55 41.11 15.41
C PRO A 238 -8.03 40.73 15.39
N ALA A 239 -8.51 40.19 16.50
CA ALA A 239 -9.93 40.12 16.79
C ALA A 239 -10.50 41.55 16.78
N SER A 240 -11.50 41.78 15.95
CA SER A 240 -12.27 43.02 15.93
C SER A 240 -12.87 43.29 17.31
N GLU A 241 -12.55 44.45 17.89
CA GLU A 241 -13.08 44.92 19.16
C GLU A 241 -14.61 44.98 19.16
N GLY A 242 -15.23 44.25 20.08
CA GLY A 242 -16.65 44.32 20.32
C GLY A 242 -17.06 43.53 21.56
N SER A 243 -17.34 44.25 22.64
CA SER A 243 -18.02 43.78 23.86
C SER A 243 -17.16 43.10 24.94
N ARG A 244 -16.49 43.98 25.69
CA ARG A 244 -15.92 43.73 27.02
C ARG A 244 -17.06 43.87 28.05
N ALA A 245 -17.48 42.76 28.66
CA ALA A 245 -17.96 42.63 30.05
C ALA A 245 -18.81 41.36 30.20
N THR A 246 -18.24 40.31 30.80
CA THR A 246 -18.78 39.57 31.95
C THR A 246 -17.74 38.51 32.31
N THR A 247 -16.55 38.95 32.75
CA THR A 247 -15.50 38.08 33.27
C THR A 247 -15.63 38.05 34.78
N GLY A 248 -16.12 36.95 35.32
CA GLY A 248 -16.20 36.76 36.77
C GLY A 248 -17.37 35.85 37.14
N ILE A 249 -17.23 34.55 36.83
CA ILE A 249 -17.89 33.42 37.52
C ILE A 249 -17.33 32.07 36.98
N ILE A 250 -16.75 32.01 35.77
CA ILE A 250 -16.22 30.75 35.18
C ILE A 250 -14.73 30.52 35.49
N SER A 251 -14.26 30.89 36.69
CA SER A 251 -12.90 30.53 37.15
C SER A 251 -12.90 29.41 38.20
N SER A 252 -14.06 29.05 38.76
CA SER A 252 -14.14 28.11 39.88
C SER A 252 -14.70 26.73 39.52
N ILE A 253 -15.18 26.53 38.28
CA ILE A 253 -15.69 25.21 37.82
C ILE A 253 -14.62 24.44 37.03
N THR A 254 -13.69 25.13 36.37
CA THR A 254 -12.62 24.51 35.57
C THR A 254 -11.56 23.79 36.43
N SER A 255 -11.41 24.15 37.71
CA SER A 255 -10.45 23.49 38.61
C SER A 255 -10.90 22.10 39.08
N ALA A 256 -12.20 21.78 39.03
CA ALA A 256 -12.73 20.51 39.54
C ALA A 256 -12.80 19.41 38.47
N LEU A 257 -12.86 19.74 37.17
CA LEU A 257 -12.94 18.76 36.07
C LEU A 257 -11.55 18.36 35.52
N THR A 258 -10.54 19.21 35.69
CA THR A 258 -9.16 18.95 35.22
C THR A 258 -8.42 17.90 36.06
N ARG A 259 -9.00 17.41 37.17
CA ARG A 259 -8.40 16.35 37.99
C ARG A 259 -8.84 14.93 37.59
N THR A 260 -9.77 14.78 36.66
CA THR A 260 -10.33 13.47 36.24
C THR A 260 -9.95 13.08 34.81
N LEU A 261 -9.40 14.00 34.02
CA LEU A 261 -8.95 13.74 32.65
C LEU A 261 -7.53 14.33 32.51
N ASN A 262 -6.54 13.46 32.68
CA ASN A 262 -5.12 13.80 32.69
C ASN A 262 -4.64 14.08 31.24
N LEU A 263 -4.94 15.28 30.73
CA LEU A 263 -4.41 15.79 29.47
C LEU A 263 -3.78 17.16 29.75
N ASP A 264 -2.51 17.16 30.18
CA ASP A 264 -1.72 18.38 30.27
C ASP A 264 -1.01 18.63 28.92
N SER A 265 -1.47 19.67 28.23
CA SER A 265 -0.74 20.37 27.17
C SER A 265 0.07 21.50 27.81
N ASP A 266 1.40 21.42 27.74
CA ASP A 266 2.38 22.51 27.55
C ASP A 266 3.70 22.25 28.28
N SER A 267 4.70 21.77 27.54
CA SER A 267 6.07 22.31 27.54
C SER A 267 6.95 21.49 26.59
N ALA A 268 7.05 21.94 25.35
CA ALA A 268 8.04 21.42 24.41
C ALA A 268 9.45 21.85 24.86
N LYS A 269 10.22 20.92 25.42
CA LYS A 269 11.68 20.96 25.45
C LYS A 269 12.22 20.17 24.25
N PRO A 270 13.30 20.62 23.60
CA PRO A 270 13.94 19.85 22.54
C PRO A 270 14.77 18.72 23.16
N GLY A 271 14.49 17.48 22.74
CA GLY A 271 15.29 16.31 23.10
C GLY A 271 14.75 15.49 24.28
N VAL A 272 13.58 14.87 24.13
CA VAL A 272 13.20 13.61 24.79
C VAL A 272 12.23 12.90 23.82
N GLU A 273 12.57 11.69 23.38
CA GLU A 273 11.68 10.81 22.62
C GLU A 273 10.39 10.59 23.43
N ALA A 274 9.25 10.93 22.83
CA ALA A 274 7.95 10.66 23.46
C ALA A 274 7.73 9.15 23.47
N ASP A 275 7.49 8.58 24.65
CA ASP A 275 7.16 7.16 24.85
C ASP A 275 6.14 6.68 23.82
N ASP A 276 6.62 5.82 22.93
CA ASP A 276 5.98 5.40 21.68
C ASP A 276 5.13 4.13 21.92
N GLU A 277 4.26 4.18 22.93
CA GLU A 277 3.31 3.10 23.18
C GLU A 277 2.17 3.20 22.15
N LEU A 278 2.00 2.15 21.33
CA LEU A 278 0.90 2.12 20.39
C LEU A 278 -0.43 2.19 21.14
N PRO A 279 -1.36 3.07 20.71
CA PRO A 279 -2.65 3.20 21.37
C PRO A 279 -3.50 1.92 21.24
N THR A 280 -3.12 1.00 20.35
CA THR A 280 -3.90 -0.21 20.05
C THR A 280 -3.00 -1.42 19.81
N LYS A 281 -3.54 -2.63 20.02
CA LYS A 281 -2.77 -3.89 20.01
C LYS A 281 -2.94 -4.72 18.74
N THR A 282 -3.81 -4.29 17.81
CA THR A 282 -4.08 -4.99 16.55
C THR A 282 -4.23 -4.00 15.41
N LEU A 283 -3.98 -4.47 14.19
CA LEU A 283 -4.17 -3.66 12.99
C LEU A 283 -5.62 -3.18 12.85
N LEU A 284 -6.59 -4.04 13.16
CA LEU A 284 -8.00 -3.68 13.03
C LEU A 284 -8.42 -2.62 14.06
N SER A 285 -7.95 -2.71 15.31
CA SER A 285 -8.22 -1.66 16.30
C SER A 285 -7.55 -0.32 15.95
N SER A 286 -6.34 -0.36 15.35
CA SER A 286 -5.72 0.84 14.74
C SER A 286 -6.59 1.41 13.63
N ALA A 287 -7.04 0.59 12.67
CA ALA A 287 -7.87 1.04 11.55
C ALA A 287 -9.15 1.74 12.04
N LEU A 288 -9.83 1.17 13.04
CA LEU A 288 -11.04 1.77 13.63
C LEU A 288 -10.74 3.10 14.30
N LEU A 289 -9.66 3.20 15.09
CA LEU A 289 -9.25 4.45 15.73
C LEU A 289 -8.95 5.55 14.70
N ILE A 290 -8.24 5.19 13.62
CA ILE A 290 -7.88 6.11 12.54
C ILE A 290 -9.14 6.61 11.82
N LEU A 291 -10.06 5.71 11.45
CA LEU A 291 -11.32 6.07 10.81
C LEU A 291 -12.19 7.00 11.66
N GLN A 292 -12.14 6.84 12.99
CA GLN A 292 -12.86 7.70 13.93
C GLN A 292 -12.14 9.02 14.23
N THR A 293 -10.91 9.22 13.73
CA THR A 293 -10.15 10.44 13.97
C THR A 293 -10.56 11.54 12.98
N SER A 294 -10.99 12.70 13.49
CA SER A 294 -11.49 13.84 12.70
C SER A 294 -10.38 14.75 12.16
N SER A 295 -9.29 14.88 12.92
CA SER A 295 -8.12 15.72 12.64
C SER A 295 -7.22 15.04 11.61
N ALA A 296 -6.93 15.73 10.50
CA ALA A 296 -6.05 15.19 9.45
C ALA A 296 -4.62 14.93 9.96
N PRO A 297 -3.98 15.85 10.72
CA PRO A 297 -2.65 15.61 11.30
C PRO A 297 -2.62 14.39 12.23
N ASP A 298 -3.64 14.20 13.08
CA ASP A 298 -3.70 13.04 13.97
C ASP A 298 -3.90 11.74 13.19
N LYS A 299 -4.72 11.77 12.14
CA LYS A 299 -4.93 10.62 11.26
C LYS A 299 -3.63 10.17 10.59
N ILE A 300 -2.81 11.12 10.14
CA ILE A 300 -1.49 10.86 9.55
C ILE A 300 -0.52 10.32 10.60
N ARG A 301 -0.46 10.95 11.78
CA ARG A 301 0.39 10.49 12.89
C ARG A 301 0.05 9.06 13.29
N LEU A 302 -1.23 8.75 13.49
CA LEU A 302 -1.69 7.40 13.83
C LEU A 302 -1.39 6.40 12.72
N THR A 303 -1.62 6.77 11.45
CA THR A 303 -1.25 5.94 10.30
C THR A 303 0.24 5.59 10.34
N ARG A 304 1.12 6.58 10.53
CA ARG A 304 2.56 6.36 10.62
C ARG A 304 2.96 5.50 11.82
N GLN A 305 2.39 5.75 13.00
CA GLN A 305 2.65 4.94 14.20
C GLN A 305 2.21 3.48 13.99
N THR A 306 1.04 3.26 13.39
CA THR A 306 0.56 1.92 13.05
C THR A 306 1.49 1.23 12.04
N LEU A 307 1.96 1.91 11.01
CA LEU A 307 2.88 1.31 10.04
C LEU A 307 4.27 1.05 10.65
N GLY A 308 4.79 1.95 11.47
CA GLY A 308 6.03 1.74 12.24
C GLY A 308 5.93 0.50 13.14
N ALA A 309 4.79 0.30 13.79
CA ALA A 309 4.51 -0.88 14.60
C ALA A 309 4.36 -2.18 13.80
N LEU A 310 3.76 -2.12 12.61
CA LEU A 310 3.71 -3.24 11.67
C LEU A 310 5.11 -3.64 11.23
N ARG A 311 5.98 -2.67 10.94
CA ARG A 311 7.35 -2.91 10.50
C ARG A 311 8.22 -3.52 11.58
N THR A 312 8.08 -3.04 12.80
CA THR A 312 8.86 -3.46 13.98
C THR A 312 8.27 -4.68 14.70
N GLY A 313 7.24 -5.33 14.14
CA GLY A 313 6.63 -6.50 14.74
C GLY A 313 5.95 -6.26 16.10
N LYS A 314 5.67 -5.00 16.47
CA LYS A 314 4.98 -4.65 17.73
C LYS A 314 3.54 -5.17 17.80
N PHE A 315 2.95 -5.57 16.67
CA PHE A 315 1.63 -6.20 16.62
C PHE A 315 1.69 -7.70 16.91
N LYS A 316 0.79 -8.18 17.77
CA LYS A 316 0.71 -9.61 18.12
C LYS A 316 0.13 -10.52 17.03
N SER A 317 -0.67 -9.95 16.12
CA SER A 317 -1.33 -10.69 15.04
C SER A 317 -1.84 -9.74 13.97
N LEU A 318 -1.62 -10.12 12.70
CA LEU A 318 -2.27 -9.49 11.54
C LEU A 318 -3.68 -10.02 11.31
N LYS A 319 -3.99 -11.23 11.78
CA LYS A 319 -5.32 -11.83 11.62
C LYS A 319 -6.33 -11.10 12.50
N PRO A 320 -7.50 -10.72 11.96
CA PRO A 320 -8.58 -10.13 12.73
C PRO A 320 -9.06 -11.07 13.84
N ASN A 321 -9.09 -10.58 15.07
CA ASN A 321 -9.72 -11.29 16.17
C ASN A 321 -11.23 -10.99 16.22
N GLN A 322 -11.99 -11.87 16.86
CA GLN A 322 -13.46 -11.78 16.89
C GLN A 322 -13.98 -10.50 17.56
N LYS A 323 -13.26 -9.98 18.56
CA LYS A 323 -13.64 -8.77 19.29
C LYS A 323 -13.56 -7.55 18.39
N ASP A 324 -12.48 -7.42 17.63
CA ASP A 324 -12.25 -6.31 16.73
C ASP A 324 -13.19 -6.37 15.52
N VAL A 325 -13.48 -7.56 15.00
CA VAL A 325 -14.50 -7.76 13.94
C VAL A 325 -15.88 -7.32 14.44
N SER A 326 -16.27 -7.70 15.66
CA SER A 326 -17.52 -7.26 16.26
C SER A 326 -17.58 -5.73 16.44
N ALA A 327 -16.48 -5.12 16.86
CA ALA A 327 -16.37 -3.67 16.97
C ALA A 327 -16.50 -2.98 15.61
N ALA A 328 -15.87 -3.51 14.56
CA ALA A 328 -15.97 -3.01 13.20
C ALA A 328 -17.42 -3.09 12.68
N LYS A 329 -18.08 -4.24 12.82
CA LYS A 329 -19.50 -4.40 12.46
C LYS A 329 -20.38 -3.39 13.19
N SER A 330 -20.18 -3.23 14.50
CA SER A 330 -20.92 -2.24 15.29
C SER A 330 -20.67 -0.79 14.84
N LEU A 331 -19.46 -0.47 14.36
CA LEU A 331 -19.15 0.86 13.85
C LEU A 331 -19.88 1.13 12.54
N PHE A 332 -19.92 0.15 11.64
CA PHE A 332 -20.45 0.31 10.30
C PHE A 332 -21.96 0.12 10.17
N GLU A 333 -22.60 -0.49 11.17
CA GLU A 333 -24.06 -0.61 11.23
C GLU A 333 -24.71 0.79 11.24
N PRO A 334 -25.67 1.07 10.34
CA PRO A 334 -26.43 2.32 10.35
C PRO A 334 -27.19 2.52 11.67
N LEU A 335 -27.45 3.78 12.01
CA LEU A 335 -28.37 4.08 13.11
C LEU A 335 -29.83 3.88 12.67
N SER A 336 -30.69 3.42 13.57
CA SER A 336 -32.12 3.54 13.38
C SER A 336 -32.57 5.00 13.53
N GLN A 337 -33.73 5.34 12.96
CA GLN A 337 -34.30 6.68 13.10
C GLN A 337 -34.55 7.08 14.56
N ALA A 338 -34.89 6.11 15.42
CA ALA A 338 -35.09 6.34 16.85
C ALA A 338 -33.77 6.65 17.57
N GLU A 339 -32.70 5.90 17.27
CA GLU A 339 -31.36 6.15 17.82
C GLU A 339 -30.81 7.51 17.37
N GLU A 340 -31.07 7.92 16.12
CA GLU A 340 -30.68 9.25 15.66
C GLU A 340 -31.45 10.38 16.36
N ALA A 341 -32.76 10.22 16.57
CA ALA A 341 -33.56 11.20 17.31
C ALA A 341 -33.09 11.32 18.77
N GLU A 342 -32.80 10.20 19.42
CA GLU A 342 -32.24 10.16 20.78
C GLU A 342 -30.86 10.84 20.82
N ARG A 343 -29.98 10.56 19.84
CA ARG A 343 -28.66 11.22 19.69
C ARG A 343 -28.77 12.74 19.63
N ILE A 344 -29.59 13.27 18.72
CA ILE A 344 -29.79 14.72 18.57
C ILE A 344 -30.31 15.33 19.88
N SER A 345 -31.20 14.63 20.56
CA SER A 345 -31.79 15.10 21.82
C SER A 345 -30.80 15.14 22.99
N ARG A 346 -29.82 14.22 23.03
CA ARG A 346 -28.84 14.13 24.13
C ARG A 346 -27.51 14.85 23.86
N ALA A 347 -27.31 15.39 22.67
CA ALA A 347 -26.01 15.89 22.21
C ALA A 347 -24.88 14.86 22.43
N GLU A 348 -25.20 13.57 22.33
CA GLU A 348 -24.26 12.47 22.56
C GLU A 348 -23.46 12.15 21.29
N ASP A 349 -22.16 11.88 21.46
CA ASP A 349 -21.18 11.66 20.39
C ASP A 349 -21.16 10.24 19.78
N VAL A 350 -22.18 9.41 20.03
CA VAL A 350 -22.11 7.99 20.42
C VAL A 350 -21.02 7.07 19.81
N LYS A 351 -20.45 7.33 18.63
CA LYS A 351 -19.12 6.85 18.15
C LYS A 351 -18.83 7.59 16.84
N GLN A 352 -18.12 8.72 16.91
CA GLN A 352 -17.92 9.73 15.85
C GLN A 352 -18.09 9.19 14.41
N GLY A 353 -19.10 9.67 13.69
CA GLY A 353 -19.28 9.39 12.25
C GLY A 353 -20.46 8.49 11.86
N ARG A 354 -21.12 7.79 12.79
CA ARG A 354 -22.31 6.97 12.48
C ARG A 354 -23.53 7.83 12.15
N THR A 355 -24.25 7.49 11.07
CA THR A 355 -25.49 8.12 10.62
C THR A 355 -26.56 7.08 10.27
N VAL A 356 -27.79 7.51 9.99
CA VAL A 356 -28.85 6.62 9.44
C VAL A 356 -28.52 6.07 8.06
N GLU A 357 -27.60 6.69 7.33
CA GLU A 357 -27.18 6.25 5.99
C GLU A 357 -25.90 5.39 6.03
N GLY A 358 -25.29 5.25 7.21
CA GLY A 358 -24.07 4.49 7.45
C GLY A 358 -22.98 5.31 8.14
N PHE A 359 -21.80 4.73 8.28
CA PHE A 359 -20.65 5.39 8.89
C PHE A 359 -19.94 6.33 7.91
N ILE A 360 -19.63 7.54 8.36
CA ILE A 360 -18.86 8.58 7.65
C ILE A 360 -17.71 9.04 8.57
N PRO A 361 -16.44 8.88 8.17
CA PRO A 361 -15.29 9.39 8.89
C PRO A 361 -15.48 10.87 9.22
N PRO A 362 -15.34 11.27 10.48
CA PRO A 362 -15.52 12.66 10.87
C PRO A 362 -14.46 13.55 10.21
N ARG A 363 -14.75 14.84 10.16
CA ARG A 363 -13.85 15.90 9.70
C ARG A 363 -13.74 16.95 10.80
N GLY A 364 -12.60 17.62 10.89
CA GLY A 364 -12.39 18.69 11.88
C GLY A 364 -13.43 19.80 11.74
N GLU A 365 -13.80 20.43 12.86
CA GLU A 365 -14.89 21.44 12.92
C GLU A 365 -14.69 22.63 11.98
N SER A 366 -13.43 22.97 11.67
CA SER A 366 -13.07 24.06 10.76
C SER A 366 -13.27 23.72 9.27
N ILE A 367 -13.53 22.44 8.94
CA ILE A 367 -13.68 21.97 7.56
C ILE A 367 -15.15 22.06 7.14
N LYS A 368 -15.44 22.92 6.17
CA LYS A 368 -16.78 23.03 5.58
C LYS A 368 -17.01 21.97 4.50
N THR A 369 -17.83 20.96 4.77
CA THR A 369 -18.28 19.98 3.77
C THR A 369 -19.49 20.50 2.99
N VAL A 370 -19.51 20.27 1.68
CA VAL A 370 -20.61 20.60 0.76
C VAL A 370 -20.87 19.45 -0.20
N ASP A 371 -22.06 19.42 -0.81
CA ASP A 371 -22.33 18.50 -1.91
C ASP A 371 -21.38 18.72 -3.08
N VAL A 372 -21.12 17.65 -3.84
CA VAL A 372 -20.22 17.68 -5.01
C VAL A 372 -20.60 18.78 -6.02
N TRP A 373 -21.89 19.06 -6.18
CA TRP A 373 -22.41 20.09 -7.10
C TRP A 373 -22.21 21.53 -6.61
N ASN A 374 -21.93 21.71 -5.32
CA ASN A 374 -21.79 23.00 -4.66
C ASN A 374 -20.32 23.42 -4.47
N VAL A 375 -19.37 22.61 -4.95
CA VAL A 375 -17.94 22.91 -4.89
C VAL A 375 -17.59 24.04 -5.86
N LYS A 376 -16.79 25.01 -5.40
CA LYS A 376 -16.34 26.13 -6.24
C LYS A 376 -15.58 25.65 -7.48
N ASN A 377 -15.77 26.34 -8.61
CA ASN A 377 -15.01 26.06 -9.82
C ASN A 377 -13.51 26.32 -9.57
N ARG A 378 -12.70 25.29 -9.79
CA ARG A 378 -11.24 25.27 -9.55
C ARG A 378 -10.47 26.13 -10.55
N GLY A 379 -11.07 26.49 -11.69
CA GLY A 379 -10.40 27.23 -12.77
C GLY A 379 -9.46 26.36 -13.61
N LYS A 380 -8.57 27.00 -14.39
CA LYS A 380 -7.66 26.32 -15.35
C LYS A 380 -6.19 26.25 -14.88
N GLY A 381 -5.88 26.70 -13.66
CA GLY A 381 -4.51 26.73 -13.09
C GLY A 381 -3.64 27.90 -13.55
N GLY A 382 -4.19 28.84 -14.34
CA GLY A 382 -3.43 29.96 -14.92
C GLY A 382 -3.02 31.07 -13.95
N ASN A 383 -3.63 31.12 -12.75
CA ASN A 383 -3.24 32.04 -11.68
C ASN A 383 -3.12 31.28 -10.36
N GLU A 384 -2.45 31.90 -9.39
CA GLU A 384 -2.12 31.27 -8.11
C GLU A 384 -3.36 30.81 -7.34
N LYS A 385 -4.41 31.64 -7.28
CA LYS A 385 -5.69 31.26 -6.65
C LYS A 385 -6.29 29.98 -7.24
N SER A 386 -6.22 29.82 -8.56
CA SER A 386 -6.69 28.61 -9.24
C SER A 386 -5.80 27.40 -8.91
N ARG A 387 -4.48 27.59 -8.81
CA ARG A 387 -3.54 26.53 -8.40
C ARG A 387 -3.79 26.08 -6.95
N ILE A 388 -4.00 27.02 -6.02
CA ILE A 388 -4.37 26.73 -4.63
C ILE A 388 -5.65 25.90 -4.56
N LEU A 389 -6.70 26.29 -5.30
CA LEU A 389 -7.96 25.53 -5.35
C LEU A 389 -7.78 24.12 -5.92
N MET A 390 -6.88 23.94 -6.88
CA MET A 390 -6.57 22.62 -7.46
C MET A 390 -5.82 21.73 -6.45
N LEU A 391 -4.78 22.26 -5.79
CA LEU A 391 -4.01 21.53 -4.78
C LEU A 391 -4.87 21.19 -3.56
N HIS A 392 -5.73 22.11 -3.11
CA HIS A 392 -6.66 21.87 -2.00
C HIS A 392 -7.67 20.76 -2.34
N ALA A 393 -8.17 20.74 -3.58
CA ALA A 393 -9.06 19.66 -4.02
C ALA A 393 -8.37 18.30 -4.11
N LEU A 394 -7.08 18.26 -4.52
CA LEU A 394 -6.27 17.04 -4.47
C LEU A 394 -6.04 16.60 -3.03
N ALA A 395 -5.68 17.50 -2.13
CA ALA A 395 -5.53 17.17 -0.71
C ALA A 395 -6.83 16.62 -0.09
N ASN A 396 -7.99 17.10 -0.54
CA ASN A 396 -9.27 16.51 -0.11
C ASN A 396 -9.44 15.07 -0.61
N ILE A 397 -8.99 14.77 -1.82
CA ILE A 397 -9.00 13.41 -2.37
C ILE A 397 -8.08 12.52 -1.51
N GLU A 398 -6.84 12.93 -1.26
CA GLU A 398 -5.89 12.10 -0.49
C GLU A 398 -6.37 11.87 0.94
N GLN A 399 -7.02 12.87 1.56
CA GLN A 399 -7.60 12.67 2.90
C GLN A 399 -8.68 11.58 2.89
N TRP A 400 -9.53 11.54 1.86
CA TRP A 400 -10.50 10.45 1.68
C TRP A 400 -9.82 9.13 1.31
N ALA A 401 -8.72 9.16 0.56
CA ALA A 401 -7.98 7.95 0.19
C ALA A 401 -7.36 7.27 1.41
N ILE A 402 -6.81 8.03 2.38
CA ILE A 402 -6.39 7.50 3.69
C ILE A 402 -7.56 6.74 4.35
N ASP A 403 -8.75 7.36 4.39
CA ASP A 403 -9.93 6.72 4.98
C ASP A 403 -10.36 5.47 4.23
N LEU A 404 -10.34 5.47 2.90
CA LEU A 404 -10.73 4.34 2.08
C LEU A 404 -9.79 3.14 2.28
N ALA A 405 -8.49 3.39 2.39
CA ALA A 405 -7.48 2.37 2.65
C ALA A 405 -7.65 1.72 4.04
N TRP A 406 -8.04 2.49 5.06
CA TRP A 406 -8.39 1.92 6.37
C TRP A 406 -9.79 1.29 6.41
N ASP A 407 -10.75 1.81 5.66
CA ASP A 407 -12.12 1.27 5.58
C ASP A 407 -12.13 -0.13 4.99
N ILE A 408 -11.37 -0.38 3.92
CA ILE A 408 -11.36 -1.70 3.28
C ILE A 408 -10.72 -2.76 4.21
N ILE A 409 -9.72 -2.39 5.01
CA ILE A 409 -9.14 -3.22 6.08
C ILE A 409 -10.21 -3.54 7.13
N ALA A 410 -10.93 -2.52 7.59
CA ALA A 410 -11.83 -2.66 8.72
C ALA A 410 -13.15 -3.35 8.38
N ARG A 411 -13.76 -2.96 7.26
CA ARG A 411 -15.10 -3.37 6.83
C ARG A 411 -15.14 -4.81 6.33
N PHE A 412 -14.06 -5.26 5.69
CA PHE A 412 -13.99 -6.59 5.09
C PHE A 412 -13.03 -7.52 5.85
N ALA A 413 -12.75 -7.21 7.12
CA ALA A 413 -11.85 -7.99 7.96
C ALA A 413 -12.26 -9.46 8.13
N ASP A 414 -13.56 -9.75 8.10
CA ASP A 414 -14.11 -11.11 8.19
C ASP A 414 -14.64 -11.64 6.86
N PHE A 415 -14.28 -11.00 5.74
CA PHE A 415 -14.61 -11.51 4.42
C PHE A 415 -13.93 -12.87 4.19
N GLU A 416 -14.71 -13.83 3.70
CA GLU A 416 -14.27 -15.16 3.34
C GLU A 416 -14.69 -15.47 1.91
N VAL A 417 -13.79 -16.10 1.16
CA VAL A 417 -14.05 -16.61 -0.19
C VAL A 417 -13.82 -18.12 -0.17
N ASN A 418 -14.84 -18.89 -0.53
CA ASN A 418 -14.84 -20.37 -0.43
C ASN A 418 -14.45 -20.90 0.96
N GLY A 419 -14.82 -20.19 2.03
CA GLY A 419 -14.47 -20.57 3.42
C GLY A 419 -13.04 -20.24 3.82
N GLU A 420 -12.26 -19.58 2.96
CA GLU A 420 -10.93 -19.07 3.28
C GLU A 420 -10.98 -17.57 3.55
N ARG A 421 -10.33 -17.14 4.64
CA ARG A 421 -10.17 -15.73 4.97
C ARG A 421 -9.21 -15.03 4.01
N LEU A 422 -9.36 -13.70 3.93
CA LEU A 422 -8.36 -12.87 3.27
C LEU A 422 -6.96 -13.10 3.87
N PRO A 423 -5.92 -13.22 3.02
CA PRO A 423 -4.55 -13.44 3.46
C PRO A 423 -3.97 -12.16 4.10
N ALA A 424 -2.91 -12.29 4.91
CA ALA A 424 -2.34 -11.17 5.65
C ALA A 424 -1.85 -10.04 4.72
N GLU A 425 -1.35 -10.42 3.55
CA GLU A 425 -0.87 -9.55 2.49
C GLU A 425 -1.94 -8.58 2.00
N PHE A 426 -3.22 -8.94 2.07
CA PHE A 426 -4.32 -8.03 1.73
C PHE A 426 -4.30 -6.82 2.65
N PHE A 427 -4.21 -7.07 3.95
CA PHE A 427 -4.22 -6.00 4.95
C PHE A 427 -2.93 -5.17 4.92
N LEU A 428 -1.79 -5.82 4.68
CA LEU A 428 -0.50 -5.13 4.55
C LEU A 428 -0.45 -4.23 3.31
N ASP A 429 -1.01 -4.68 2.18
CA ASP A 429 -1.08 -3.89 0.96
C ASP A 429 -1.92 -2.63 1.16
N TRP A 430 -3.09 -2.73 1.78
CA TRP A 430 -3.92 -1.56 2.07
C TRP A 430 -3.33 -0.66 3.15
N ALA A 431 -2.59 -1.19 4.12
CA ALA A 431 -1.86 -0.38 5.10
C ALA A 431 -0.74 0.42 4.42
N LYS A 432 -0.05 -0.17 3.43
CA LYS A 432 0.93 0.55 2.59
C LYS A 432 0.26 1.65 1.78
N VAL A 433 -0.89 1.38 1.14
CA VAL A 433 -1.64 2.41 0.41
C VAL A 433 -2.01 3.55 1.36
N ALA A 434 -2.53 3.26 2.56
CA ALA A 434 -2.88 4.29 3.54
C ALA A 434 -1.69 5.18 3.93
N GLU A 435 -0.48 4.63 3.99
CA GLU A 435 0.75 5.38 4.25
C GLU A 435 1.13 6.29 3.08
N ASP A 436 1.08 5.76 1.85
CA ASP A 436 1.33 6.54 0.64
C ASP A 436 0.35 7.74 0.58
N GLU A 437 -0.94 7.52 0.86
CA GLU A 437 -1.93 8.61 0.90
C GLU A 437 -1.69 9.62 2.01
N ALA A 438 -1.24 9.16 3.18
CA ALA A 438 -0.84 10.04 4.27
C ALA A 438 0.38 10.91 3.87
N LYS A 439 1.33 10.35 3.12
CA LYS A 439 2.43 11.11 2.49
C LYS A 439 1.89 12.11 1.46
N HIS A 440 1.01 11.69 0.56
CA HIS A 440 0.45 12.56 -0.49
C HIS A 440 -0.24 13.78 0.12
N PHE A 441 -1.10 13.55 1.11
CA PHE A 441 -1.76 14.61 1.86
C PHE A 441 -0.77 15.57 2.53
N SER A 442 0.28 15.05 3.17
CA SER A 442 1.32 15.86 3.82
C SER A 442 2.08 16.73 2.82
N LEU A 443 2.45 16.19 1.66
CA LEU A 443 3.13 16.94 0.60
C LEU A 443 2.25 18.06 0.06
N LEU A 444 0.97 17.79 -0.20
CA LEU A 444 0.03 18.79 -0.69
C LEU A 444 -0.28 19.85 0.36
N SER A 445 -0.45 19.46 1.62
CA SER A 445 -0.71 20.39 2.73
C SER A 445 0.45 21.35 2.94
N ARG A 446 1.69 20.84 2.94
CA ARG A 446 2.90 21.69 2.97
C ARG A 446 2.94 22.65 1.79
N ARG A 447 2.65 22.16 0.57
CA ARG A 447 2.64 23.01 -0.62
C ARG A 447 1.57 24.11 -0.55
N LEU A 448 0.42 23.84 0.05
CA LEU A 448 -0.61 24.85 0.31
C LEU A 448 -0.11 25.94 1.27
N GLU A 449 0.59 25.56 2.34
CA GLU A 449 1.18 26.48 3.31
C GLU A 449 2.23 27.39 2.67
N GLU A 450 3.11 26.82 1.83
CA GLU A 450 4.10 27.59 1.06
C GLU A 450 3.48 28.61 0.10
N LEU A 451 2.23 28.36 -0.32
CA LEU A 451 1.43 29.27 -1.16
C LEU A 451 0.55 30.22 -0.34
N GLY A 452 0.70 30.27 0.99
CA GLY A 452 -0.06 31.15 1.88
C GLY A 452 -1.51 30.71 2.10
N SER A 453 -1.83 29.44 1.86
CA SER A 453 -3.13 28.81 2.11
C SER A 453 -3.00 27.64 3.08
N TYR A 454 -4.08 26.96 3.41
CA TYR A 454 -4.06 25.77 4.26
C TYR A 454 -5.19 24.81 3.88
N PHE A 455 -5.09 23.54 4.29
CA PHE A 455 -6.17 22.59 4.10
C PHE A 455 -7.37 22.95 5.00
N GLY A 456 -8.55 23.07 4.40
CA GLY A 456 -9.76 23.60 5.05
C GLY A 456 -10.06 25.07 4.76
N ALA A 457 -9.16 25.83 4.12
CA ALA A 457 -9.43 27.20 3.65
C ALA A 457 -10.55 27.27 2.58
N HIS A 458 -10.84 26.13 1.94
CA HIS A 458 -11.92 25.96 0.97
C HIS A 458 -12.80 24.78 1.35
N SER A 459 -14.04 24.79 0.86
CA SER A 459 -15.02 23.73 1.12
C SER A 459 -14.59 22.42 0.47
N VAL A 460 -14.85 21.32 1.16
CA VAL A 460 -14.58 19.94 0.71
C VAL A 460 -15.88 19.23 0.33
N HIS A 461 -15.77 18.09 -0.35
CA HIS A 461 -16.91 17.20 -0.64
C HIS A 461 -16.57 15.75 -0.29
N ALA A 462 -17.60 14.92 -0.09
CA ALA A 462 -17.48 13.52 0.32
C ALA A 462 -17.72 12.49 -0.80
N GLY A 463 -17.80 12.91 -2.07
CA GLY A 463 -18.16 12.03 -3.20
C GLY A 463 -17.42 10.68 -3.32
N LEU A 464 -16.16 10.60 -2.90
CA LEU A 464 -15.43 9.32 -2.84
C LEU A 464 -16.00 8.40 -1.75
N TRP A 465 -16.30 8.95 -0.58
CA TRP A 465 -16.94 8.22 0.51
C TRP A 465 -18.39 7.84 0.20
N ASP A 466 -19.12 8.66 -0.54
CA ASP A 466 -20.47 8.31 -1.01
C ASP A 466 -20.42 7.02 -1.86
N SER A 467 -19.42 6.93 -2.75
CA SER A 467 -19.17 5.72 -3.55
C SER A 467 -18.76 4.52 -2.67
N ALA A 468 -18.07 4.77 -1.55
CA ALA A 468 -17.71 3.76 -0.57
C ALA A 468 -18.94 3.21 0.17
N LEU A 469 -19.89 4.06 0.54
CA LEU A 469 -21.17 3.68 1.15
C LEU A 469 -22.07 2.89 0.18
N GLU A 470 -22.01 3.23 -1.11
CA GLU A 470 -22.78 2.51 -2.14
C GLU A 470 -22.24 1.10 -2.36
N THR A 471 -20.93 0.93 -2.26
CA THR A 471 -20.24 -0.35 -2.43
C THR A 471 -19.95 -1.10 -1.12
N SER A 472 -20.47 -0.62 0.02
CA SER A 472 -20.16 -1.18 1.35
C SER A 472 -20.60 -2.64 1.54
N HIS A 473 -21.47 -3.13 0.66
CA HIS A 473 -22.07 -4.46 0.71
C HIS A 473 -21.24 -5.54 0.02
N SER A 474 -20.22 -5.17 -0.76
CA SER A 474 -19.45 -6.10 -1.59
C SER A 474 -18.00 -5.65 -1.76
N LEU A 475 -17.07 -6.54 -1.40
CA LEU A 475 -15.63 -6.28 -1.56
C LEU A 475 -15.25 -6.15 -3.05
N LEU A 476 -15.83 -6.96 -3.94
CA LEU A 476 -15.60 -6.86 -5.38
C LEU A 476 -16.08 -5.51 -5.92
N SER A 477 -17.28 -5.05 -5.52
CA SER A 477 -17.80 -3.74 -5.92
C SER A 477 -16.92 -2.61 -5.38
N ARG A 478 -16.44 -2.73 -4.13
CA ARG A 478 -15.52 -1.75 -3.55
C ARG A 478 -14.22 -1.63 -4.33
N LEU A 479 -13.58 -2.77 -4.61
CA LEU A 479 -12.34 -2.84 -5.39
C LEU A 479 -12.54 -2.29 -6.81
N ALA A 480 -13.63 -2.63 -7.48
CA ALA A 480 -13.92 -2.15 -8.82
C ALA A 480 -14.15 -0.64 -8.87
N ILE A 481 -15.03 -0.10 -8.03
CA ILE A 481 -15.45 1.30 -8.13
C ILE A 481 -14.42 2.28 -7.54
N ILE A 482 -13.88 1.96 -6.37
CA ILE A 482 -12.90 2.84 -5.72
C ILE A 482 -11.52 2.56 -6.32
N HIS A 483 -11.03 1.33 -6.15
CA HIS A 483 -9.61 1.05 -6.38
C HIS A 483 -9.21 0.81 -7.84
N LEU A 484 -10.18 0.65 -8.76
CA LEU A 484 -9.93 0.45 -10.18
C LEU A 484 -10.58 1.51 -11.09
N VAL A 485 -11.68 2.15 -10.68
CA VAL A 485 -12.27 3.28 -11.41
C VAL A 485 -11.78 4.62 -10.87
N ALA A 486 -11.86 4.86 -9.56
CA ALA A 486 -11.49 6.15 -8.98
C ALA A 486 -9.97 6.37 -9.00
N GLU A 487 -9.17 5.39 -8.57
CA GLU A 487 -7.69 5.53 -8.60
C GLU A 487 -7.16 5.63 -10.04
N ALA A 488 -7.68 4.81 -10.95
CA ALA A 488 -7.29 4.90 -12.37
C ALA A 488 -7.70 6.23 -13.01
N ARG A 489 -8.67 6.95 -12.43
CA ARG A 489 -8.99 8.32 -12.86
C ARG A 489 -7.90 9.31 -12.45
N GLY A 490 -7.20 9.07 -11.33
CA GLY A 490 -5.99 9.80 -10.95
C GLY A 490 -4.92 9.70 -12.05
N LEU A 491 -4.62 8.47 -12.51
CA LEU A 491 -3.65 8.21 -13.60
C LEU A 491 -3.96 8.95 -14.90
N ASP A 492 -5.24 9.14 -15.21
CA ASP A 492 -5.68 9.87 -16.41
C ASP A 492 -5.51 11.39 -16.28
N VAL A 493 -5.79 11.93 -15.09
CA VAL A 493 -5.93 13.37 -14.86
C VAL A 493 -4.63 14.02 -14.40
N ASN A 494 -3.80 13.29 -13.66
CA ASN A 494 -2.55 13.78 -13.07
C ASN A 494 -1.57 14.32 -14.13
N PRO A 495 -1.30 13.63 -15.26
CA PRO A 495 -0.38 14.15 -16.27
C PRO A 495 -0.81 15.52 -16.84
N MET A 496 -2.11 15.69 -17.09
CA MET A 496 -2.66 16.97 -17.54
C MET A 496 -2.56 18.06 -16.48
N THR A 497 -2.68 17.70 -15.21
CA THR A 497 -2.55 18.63 -14.08
C THR A 497 -1.09 19.05 -13.92
N ILE A 498 -0.16 18.10 -13.88
CA ILE A 498 1.28 18.34 -13.83
C ILE A 498 1.71 19.31 -14.94
N GLU A 499 1.26 19.07 -16.19
CA GLU A 499 1.61 19.93 -17.32
C GLU A 499 1.04 21.35 -17.19
N LYS A 500 -0.14 21.52 -16.56
CA LYS A 500 -0.65 22.87 -16.24
C LYS A 500 0.24 23.60 -15.25
N PHE A 501 0.69 22.94 -14.18
CA PHE A 501 1.59 23.57 -13.20
C PHE A 501 2.95 23.90 -13.84
N ARG A 502 3.50 22.99 -14.67
CA ARG A 502 4.73 23.19 -15.43
C ARG A 502 4.66 24.41 -16.35
N LYS A 503 3.58 24.54 -17.14
CA LYS A 503 3.35 25.71 -18.01
C LYS A 503 3.28 27.03 -17.23
N ASN A 504 2.82 26.98 -15.99
CA ASN A 504 2.76 28.14 -15.10
C ASN A 504 4.03 28.32 -14.24
N LYS A 505 5.10 27.57 -14.54
CA LYS A 505 6.41 27.63 -13.87
C LYS A 505 6.37 27.31 -12.37
N ASP A 506 5.34 26.60 -11.91
CA ASP A 506 5.21 26.18 -10.52
C ASP A 506 5.88 24.81 -10.33
N MET A 507 7.22 24.79 -10.41
CA MET A 507 8.00 23.56 -10.43
C MET A 507 7.99 22.81 -9.09
N GLU A 508 7.76 23.50 -7.98
CA GLU A 508 7.65 22.85 -6.67
C GLU A 508 6.36 22.01 -6.58
N SER A 509 5.25 22.51 -7.10
CA SER A 509 4.02 21.70 -7.22
C SER A 509 4.18 20.57 -8.24
N VAL A 510 4.95 20.75 -9.32
CA VAL A 510 5.25 19.67 -10.27
C VAL A 510 5.94 18.50 -9.57
N LYS A 511 6.98 18.76 -8.78
CA LYS A 511 7.70 17.71 -8.03
C LYS A 511 6.76 16.92 -7.12
N VAL A 512 5.90 17.62 -6.37
CA VAL A 512 4.91 16.97 -5.48
C VAL A 512 3.96 16.06 -6.28
N LEU A 513 3.41 16.57 -7.38
CA LEU A 513 2.45 15.82 -8.20
C LEU A 513 3.09 14.65 -8.96
N GLU A 514 4.36 14.74 -9.33
CA GLU A 514 5.11 13.65 -9.95
C GLU A 514 5.35 12.50 -8.96
N VAL A 515 5.62 12.81 -7.69
CA VAL A 515 5.71 11.79 -6.64
C VAL A 515 4.38 11.06 -6.49
N ILE A 516 3.27 11.81 -6.34
CA ILE A 516 1.93 11.24 -6.20
C ILE A 516 1.60 10.35 -7.40
N HIS A 517 1.75 10.87 -8.63
CA HIS A 517 1.44 10.12 -9.86
C HIS A 517 2.16 8.78 -9.97
N ASN A 518 3.42 8.69 -9.53
CA ASN A 518 4.18 7.44 -9.57
C ASN A 518 3.64 6.43 -8.55
N ASP A 519 3.25 6.88 -7.36
CA ASP A 519 2.68 6.03 -6.32
C ASP A 519 1.28 5.51 -6.72
N GLU A 520 0.45 6.33 -7.38
CA GLU A 520 -0.90 5.96 -7.87
C GLU A 520 -0.91 4.70 -8.77
N ILE A 521 0.14 4.48 -9.57
CA ILE A 521 0.24 3.28 -10.43
C ILE A 521 0.23 2.02 -9.56
N THR A 522 0.90 2.08 -8.41
CA THR A 522 1.01 0.96 -7.47
C THR A 522 -0.28 0.75 -6.68
N HIS A 523 -1.08 1.79 -6.49
CA HIS A 523 -2.40 1.70 -5.85
C HIS A 523 -3.40 1.00 -6.76
N VAL A 524 -3.47 1.39 -8.04
CA VAL A 524 -4.29 0.68 -9.05
C VAL A 524 -3.81 -0.77 -9.22
N THR A 525 -2.49 -0.99 -9.19
CA THR A 525 -1.92 -2.35 -9.21
C THR A 525 -2.42 -3.19 -8.04
N THR A 526 -2.47 -2.61 -6.84
CA THR A 526 -2.95 -3.25 -5.61
C THR A 526 -4.43 -3.60 -5.72
N GLY A 527 -5.26 -2.66 -6.20
CA GLY A 527 -6.66 -2.91 -6.51
C GLY A 527 -6.84 -4.05 -7.51
N HIS A 528 -6.05 -4.05 -8.59
CA HIS A 528 -6.13 -5.06 -9.65
C HIS A 528 -5.73 -6.46 -9.16
N ARG A 529 -4.66 -6.53 -8.36
CA ARG A 529 -4.18 -7.76 -7.71
C ARG A 529 -5.29 -8.40 -6.88
N TRP A 530 -5.89 -7.66 -5.95
CA TRP A 530 -6.89 -8.22 -5.05
C TRP A 530 -8.21 -8.51 -5.75
N PHE A 531 -8.61 -7.68 -6.70
CA PHE A 531 -9.78 -7.95 -7.53
C PHE A 531 -9.64 -9.26 -8.31
N THR A 532 -8.50 -9.45 -8.98
CA THR A 532 -8.21 -10.66 -9.75
C THR A 532 -8.07 -11.89 -8.85
N TRP A 533 -7.40 -11.75 -7.71
CA TRP A 533 -7.25 -12.84 -6.73
C TRP A 533 -8.59 -13.36 -6.19
N ILE A 534 -9.56 -12.46 -5.94
CA ILE A 534 -10.91 -12.84 -5.51
C ILE A 534 -11.66 -13.50 -6.68
N CYS A 535 -11.59 -12.90 -7.89
CA CYS A 535 -12.23 -13.47 -9.08
C CYS A 535 -11.74 -14.90 -9.36
N GLU A 536 -10.44 -15.14 -9.29
CA GLU A 536 -9.84 -16.47 -9.48
C GLU A 536 -10.39 -17.50 -8.49
N ARG A 537 -10.50 -17.14 -7.20
CA ARG A 537 -11.10 -18.03 -6.19
C ARG A 537 -12.58 -18.27 -6.41
N MET A 538 -13.30 -17.27 -6.90
CA MET A 538 -14.71 -17.40 -7.25
C MET A 538 -14.94 -18.03 -8.63
N ASN A 539 -13.87 -18.41 -9.36
CA ASN A 539 -13.92 -18.90 -10.72
C ASN A 539 -14.65 -17.95 -11.69
N LEU A 540 -14.34 -16.64 -11.57
CA LEU A 540 -14.88 -15.55 -12.37
C LEU A 540 -13.80 -14.99 -13.30
N ASP A 541 -14.18 -14.54 -14.49
CA ASP A 541 -13.30 -13.72 -15.33
C ASP A 541 -13.18 -12.30 -14.76
N PRO A 542 -11.97 -11.79 -14.46
CA PRO A 542 -11.80 -10.48 -13.87
C PRO A 542 -12.29 -9.32 -14.75
N VAL A 543 -12.21 -9.43 -16.08
CA VAL A 543 -12.65 -8.35 -16.97
C VAL A 543 -14.17 -8.29 -17.00
N GLU A 544 -14.82 -9.43 -17.20
CA GLU A 544 -16.28 -9.54 -17.20
C GLU A 544 -16.87 -9.11 -15.86
N GLN A 545 -16.29 -9.58 -14.75
CA GLN A 545 -16.73 -9.21 -13.42
C GLN A 545 -16.54 -7.72 -13.17
N PHE A 546 -15.39 -7.13 -13.51
CA PHE A 546 -15.19 -5.68 -13.37
C PHE A 546 -16.24 -4.88 -14.14
N ARG A 547 -16.49 -5.25 -15.40
CA ARG A 547 -17.50 -4.57 -16.23
C ARG A 547 -18.90 -4.73 -15.65
N LYS A 548 -19.22 -5.87 -15.03
CA LYS A 548 -20.48 -6.07 -14.30
C LYS A 548 -20.57 -5.12 -13.10
N GLU A 549 -19.54 -5.10 -12.25
CA GLU A 549 -19.50 -4.24 -11.06
C GLU A 549 -19.68 -2.75 -11.41
N VAL A 550 -19.04 -2.29 -12.48
CA VAL A 550 -19.22 -0.91 -12.97
C VAL A 550 -20.65 -0.67 -13.47
N ARG A 551 -21.23 -1.58 -14.24
CA ARG A 551 -22.62 -1.42 -14.73
C ARG A 551 -23.61 -1.29 -13.59
N GLU A 552 -23.41 -2.05 -12.52
CA GLU A 552 -24.34 -2.13 -11.39
C GLU A 552 -24.11 -1.02 -10.36
N ASN A 553 -22.86 -0.58 -10.16
CA ASN A 553 -22.49 0.28 -9.03
C ASN A 553 -21.89 1.64 -9.42
N PHE A 554 -21.60 1.90 -10.70
CA PHE A 554 -21.10 3.19 -11.17
C PHE A 554 -22.20 4.01 -11.86
N ARG A 555 -22.00 5.33 -11.95
CA ARG A 555 -22.94 6.24 -12.61
C ARG A 555 -22.37 6.87 -13.87
N GLY A 556 -23.04 6.58 -14.98
CA GLY A 556 -22.73 7.16 -16.27
C GLY A 556 -21.46 6.58 -16.90
N LYS A 557 -21.09 7.14 -18.05
CA LYS A 557 -19.96 6.65 -18.84
C LYS A 557 -18.62 6.86 -18.12
N ILE A 558 -17.74 5.86 -18.17
CA ILE A 558 -16.32 6.03 -17.86
C ILE A 558 -15.70 6.89 -18.97
N LYS A 559 -15.25 8.10 -18.62
CA LYS A 559 -14.81 9.11 -19.59
C LYS A 559 -13.29 9.24 -19.63
N GLY A 560 -12.75 9.26 -20.85
CA GLY A 560 -11.36 9.63 -21.11
C GLY A 560 -11.08 11.15 -20.95
N PRO A 561 -9.90 11.62 -21.41
CA PRO A 561 -8.84 10.83 -22.03
C PRO A 561 -8.27 9.79 -21.05
N PHE A 562 -7.90 8.61 -21.55
CA PHE A 562 -7.31 7.55 -20.75
C PHE A 562 -5.79 7.57 -20.87
N ASN A 563 -5.10 7.43 -19.75
CA ASN A 563 -3.68 7.15 -19.75
C ASN A 563 -3.47 5.64 -19.92
N SER A 564 -3.61 5.15 -21.15
CA SER A 564 -3.56 3.72 -21.45
C SER A 564 -2.22 3.07 -21.08
N ALA A 565 -1.11 3.82 -21.13
CA ALA A 565 0.20 3.30 -20.75
C ALA A 565 0.26 3.01 -19.24
N ASP A 566 -0.06 3.97 -18.40
CA ASP A 566 0.03 3.79 -16.94
C ASP A 566 -1.06 2.83 -16.42
N ARG A 567 -2.27 2.86 -17.01
CA ARG A 567 -3.30 1.86 -16.72
C ARG A 567 -2.83 0.44 -17.06
N LEU A 568 -2.18 0.25 -18.21
CA LEU A 568 -1.62 -1.05 -18.60
C LEU A 568 -0.51 -1.50 -17.66
N THR A 569 0.40 -0.59 -17.27
CA THR A 569 1.42 -0.85 -16.24
C THR A 569 0.75 -1.34 -14.95
N ALA A 570 -0.30 -0.66 -14.50
CA ALA A 570 -1.07 -1.06 -13.33
C ALA A 570 -1.85 -2.38 -13.48
N GLY A 571 -2.03 -2.86 -14.71
CA GLY A 571 -2.67 -4.15 -15.05
C GLY A 571 -4.02 -4.02 -15.72
N MET A 572 -4.54 -2.81 -15.86
CA MET A 572 -5.79 -2.54 -16.53
C MET A 572 -5.59 -2.32 -18.03
N GLY A 573 -5.76 -3.38 -18.80
CA GLY A 573 -5.87 -3.29 -20.26
C GLY A 573 -7.14 -2.56 -20.72
N ALA A 574 -7.20 -2.21 -22.01
CA ALA A 574 -8.31 -1.45 -22.58
C ALA A 574 -9.66 -2.17 -22.47
N GLU A 575 -9.66 -3.50 -22.40
CA GLU A 575 -10.82 -4.37 -22.22
C GLU A 575 -11.61 -4.07 -20.94
N TYR A 576 -10.94 -3.57 -19.90
CA TYR A 576 -11.60 -3.18 -18.65
C TYR A 576 -12.55 -2.01 -18.86
N TYR A 577 -12.12 -0.92 -19.52
CA TYR A 577 -12.78 0.38 -19.45
C TYR A 577 -13.30 0.93 -20.78
N THR A 578 -12.95 0.31 -21.91
CA THR A 578 -13.43 0.76 -23.22
C THR A 578 -14.93 0.56 -23.34
N ASP A 579 -15.62 1.61 -23.78
CA ASP A 579 -17.08 1.68 -23.94
C ASP A 579 -17.86 1.10 -22.76
N LEU A 580 -17.46 1.50 -21.56
CA LEU A 580 -18.10 1.08 -20.32
C LEU A 580 -18.90 2.23 -19.70
N GLU A 581 -20.12 1.91 -19.29
CA GLU A 581 -21.05 2.83 -18.66
C GLU A 581 -21.76 2.13 -17.49
N GLY A 582 -21.89 2.87 -16.40
CA GLY A 582 -22.61 2.48 -15.21
C GLY A 582 -24.07 2.94 -15.24
N PHE A 583 -24.97 2.09 -14.75
CA PHE A 583 -26.42 2.33 -14.70
C PHE A 583 -26.95 2.48 -13.27
N ALA A 584 -26.07 2.60 -12.27
CA ALA A 584 -26.47 2.74 -10.88
C ALA A 584 -27.34 3.99 -10.68
N VAL A 585 -28.43 3.84 -9.93
CA VAL A 585 -29.31 4.96 -9.52
C VAL A 585 -28.90 5.43 -8.13
N SER A 586 -28.88 6.74 -7.91
CA SER A 586 -28.43 7.29 -6.63
C SER A 586 -29.35 6.99 -5.47
N ARG A 587 -28.79 6.44 -4.37
CA ARG A 587 -29.48 6.36 -3.06
C ARG A 587 -30.01 7.74 -2.63
N TRP A 588 -29.25 8.80 -2.92
CA TRP A 588 -29.56 10.19 -2.58
C TRP A 588 -30.56 10.89 -3.53
N GLN A 589 -30.82 10.34 -4.73
CA GLN A 589 -31.86 10.88 -5.63
C GLN A 589 -33.23 10.25 -5.33
N ALA A 590 -33.26 9.01 -4.84
CA ALA A 590 -34.49 8.37 -4.40
C ALA A 590 -35.14 9.09 -3.21
N SER A 591 -34.33 9.68 -2.31
CA SER A 591 -34.82 10.42 -1.13
C SER A 591 -35.21 11.87 -1.40
N SER A 592 -34.76 12.47 -2.51
CA SER A 592 -34.96 13.91 -2.78
C SER A 592 -36.12 14.25 -3.72
N GLY A 593 -36.89 13.27 -4.21
CA GLY A 593 -38.16 13.49 -4.92
C GLY A 593 -38.09 14.38 -6.17
N LYS A 594 -36.89 14.72 -6.66
CA LYS A 594 -36.72 15.55 -7.85
C LYS A 594 -36.55 14.64 -9.06
N GLN A 595 -37.64 14.43 -9.78
CA GLN A 595 -37.61 14.03 -11.18
C GLN A 595 -36.70 15.00 -11.94
N GLN A 596 -35.55 14.50 -12.40
CA GLN A 596 -34.71 15.22 -13.34
C GLN A 596 -35.23 14.89 -14.74
N ASP A 597 -36.09 15.76 -15.25
CA ASP A 597 -36.40 15.85 -16.68
C ASP A 597 -35.15 16.31 -17.43
N ASN A 598 -34.23 15.39 -17.70
CA ASN A 598 -33.25 15.53 -18.78
C ASN A 598 -32.58 14.18 -19.08
N ALA A 599 -33.34 13.33 -19.77
CA ALA A 599 -32.76 12.39 -20.71
C ALA A 599 -33.49 12.59 -22.03
N THR A 600 -32.78 13.09 -23.04
CA THR A 600 -33.22 12.98 -24.42
C THR A 600 -33.29 11.48 -24.71
N ALA A 601 -34.51 10.93 -24.67
CA ALA A 601 -34.75 9.52 -24.93
C ALA A 601 -34.16 9.12 -26.29
N PRO A 602 -33.49 7.96 -26.41
CA PRO A 602 -33.17 7.43 -27.71
C PRO A 602 -34.50 7.09 -28.40
N LYS A 603 -34.77 7.78 -29.51
CA LYS A 603 -35.76 7.32 -30.49
C LYS A 603 -35.19 6.04 -31.08
N ASP A 604 -35.61 4.90 -30.54
CA ASP A 604 -35.78 3.62 -31.22
C ASP A 604 -36.15 2.55 -30.18
N LYS A 605 -37.38 2.62 -29.65
CA LYS A 605 -38.03 1.52 -28.93
C LYS A 605 -38.63 0.54 -29.94
N ALA A 606 -37.78 -0.19 -30.66
CA ALA A 606 -38.23 -1.29 -31.52
C ALA A 606 -37.10 -2.29 -31.88
N SER A 607 -36.18 -2.61 -30.98
CA SER A 607 -35.22 -3.70 -31.22
C SER A 607 -34.39 -4.10 -29.99
N VAL A 608 -35.03 -4.43 -28.86
CA VAL A 608 -34.37 -5.18 -27.77
C VAL A 608 -35.37 -6.15 -27.12
N GLU A 609 -36.03 -6.97 -27.93
CA GLU A 609 -36.71 -8.18 -27.46
C GLU A 609 -36.54 -9.29 -28.50
N ALA A 610 -35.33 -9.83 -28.61
CA ALA A 610 -35.07 -11.10 -29.26
C ALA A 610 -33.74 -11.66 -28.76
N GLY A 611 -33.78 -12.72 -27.93
CA GLY A 611 -32.55 -13.36 -27.50
C GLY A 611 -32.60 -14.34 -26.34
N VAL A 612 -33.77 -14.75 -25.84
CA VAL A 612 -33.85 -15.87 -24.90
C VAL A 612 -34.90 -16.85 -25.41
N SER A 613 -34.47 -18.04 -25.83
CA SER A 613 -35.41 -19.04 -26.35
C SER A 613 -36.28 -19.61 -25.22
N ALA A 614 -37.47 -20.08 -25.57
CA ALA A 614 -38.40 -20.69 -24.61
C ALA A 614 -37.79 -21.91 -23.89
N GLU A 615 -36.80 -22.57 -24.50
CA GLU A 615 -36.06 -23.69 -23.90
C GLU A 615 -35.08 -23.24 -22.81
N GLN A 616 -34.46 -22.05 -22.96
CA GLN A 616 -33.59 -21.47 -21.93
C GLN A 616 -34.37 -21.01 -20.70
N ARG A 617 -35.60 -20.51 -20.89
CA ARG A 617 -36.51 -20.20 -19.76
C ARG A 617 -36.92 -21.46 -19.00
N LYS A 618 -37.18 -22.56 -19.71
CA LYS A 618 -37.52 -23.84 -19.11
C LYS A 618 -36.34 -24.50 -18.36
N ALA A 619 -35.10 -24.20 -18.75
CA ALA A 619 -33.89 -24.66 -18.05
C ALA A 619 -33.64 -23.87 -16.75
N LEU A 620 -33.91 -22.56 -16.75
CA LEU A 620 -33.85 -21.71 -15.55
C LEU A 620 -34.92 -22.06 -14.51
N GLU A 621 -36.16 -22.33 -14.95
CA GLU A 621 -37.24 -22.80 -14.05
C GLU A 621 -36.94 -24.18 -13.44
N LYS A 622 -36.18 -25.02 -14.14
CA LYS A 622 -35.77 -26.33 -13.64
C LYS A 622 -34.64 -26.22 -12.59
N LEU A 623 -33.76 -25.24 -12.74
CA LEU A 623 -32.71 -24.92 -11.76
C LEU A 623 -33.25 -24.26 -10.48
N GLU A 624 -34.38 -23.55 -10.55
CA GLU A 624 -35.07 -23.02 -9.35
C GLU A 624 -35.79 -24.11 -8.54
N GLN A 625 -36.22 -25.22 -9.16
CA GLN A 625 -36.90 -26.32 -8.48
C GLN A 625 -35.94 -27.31 -7.81
N GLU A 626 -34.69 -27.39 -8.26
CA GLU A 626 -33.62 -28.22 -7.68
C GLU A 626 -32.70 -27.33 -6.81
N GLY A 627 -33.21 -26.93 -5.63
CA GLY A 627 -32.71 -25.78 -4.89
C GLY A 627 -31.29 -25.90 -4.27
N ASP A 628 -30.64 -24.73 -4.15
CA ASP A 628 -30.11 -24.19 -2.89
C ASP A 628 -29.68 -22.72 -3.08
N LEU A 629 -30.60 -21.77 -2.96
CA LEU A 629 -30.31 -20.33 -2.84
C LEU A 629 -31.50 -19.65 -2.15
N ARG A 630 -31.47 -19.59 -0.82
CA ARG A 630 -32.44 -18.80 -0.04
C ARG A 630 -32.14 -17.31 -0.19
N ILE A 631 -32.74 -16.68 -1.19
CA ILE A 631 -32.92 -15.23 -1.23
C ILE A 631 -34.03 -14.87 -0.24
N HIS A 632 -33.69 -14.13 0.82
CA HIS A 632 -34.66 -13.66 1.80
C HIS A 632 -35.43 -12.44 1.21
N PRO A 633 -36.78 -12.46 1.11
CA PRO A 633 -37.52 -11.39 0.46
C PRO A 633 -38.02 -10.36 1.48
N ARG A 634 -37.62 -9.09 1.33
CA ARG A 634 -38.38 -7.94 1.87
C ARG A 634 -38.12 -6.68 1.04
N LEU A 635 -38.85 -6.53 -0.05
CA LEU A 635 -39.27 -5.24 -0.61
C LEU A 635 -40.62 -5.45 -1.32
N THR A 636 -41.70 -5.14 -0.62
CA THR A 636 -43.00 -4.75 -1.19
C THR A 636 -43.29 -3.34 -0.74
#